data_AF-A0A9P6QKW2-F1
#
_entry.id   AF-A0A9P6QKW2-F1
#
_cell.length_a   1.000
_cell.length_b   1.000
_cell.length_c   1.000
_cell.angle_alpha   90.00
_cell.angle_beta   90.00
_cell.angle_gamma   90.00
#
_symmetry.space_group_name_H-M   'P 1'
#
loop_
_entity.id
_entity.type
_entity.pdbx_description
1 polymer ?
#
loop_
_entity_poly.entity_id
_entity_poly.type
_entity_poly.pdbx_seq_one_letter_code
_entity_poly.pdbx_strand_id
1 'polypeptide(L)'
;MTSATSRIISRLGVGTYRMMLGVPEHERSLYRALERQKDPRLNINLIDTSSNYGNGRSEKLIGKVLANPRPNTLSREEVVIATKFGYIQNENMRLLSEGVFENVPFEEIVQYSPECYHCIHPAFMRDQLTRSLERLQTKYVDILFVHNPEYYLMKEVKNSETNIKHHQGVLLNRLSVLFEELEREIDHGRIRAYGISSNSFALKPSHGHFLPYQDLVNMAQRAYERVRAARPVSVLGSVAKAPSEAPKITLPPSPKSSDFFTASDHHRHHRQQSSSSSSSSSSSSSKKSSTENPALSRLGHGLGFMQMPGNLLEMEGVETSAVWAKGKGLRVFINRPLNAMSPETGACRLASYPSHLGPPDFKKALKEVDEMLREEGIKREVLQPKMDRLRAMLHQLDHMLHAAAGDSKLSILELEGGQIQAALHQELARPVKFKQSRSPPPPQQVHEEELTLPSSQEEELSAVDAAIVSPARGSKANAAKSKKVPEQERERELHNPPTPTHSVSGKPGHDAHHHHPRPHQPHVTTPSPSSSGATAKSGRPTTEEMDKLLKGIDHFLDIIQQEVRFLESKRVERMLTDRGVDLEGDTIEKFAIEYLLEHDQAVDSVLLGMKRENYVDFARGVLRDLVPAANPDTHTQSPEQQQNT
;
A
#
# COMPACT_ATOMS: atom_id res chain seq x y z
N MET A 1 -35.19 3.83 2.12
CA MET A 1 -34.55 5.14 2.38
C MET A 1 -35.08 6.13 1.36
N THR A 2 -35.29 7.40 1.73
CA THR A 2 -35.77 8.45 0.82
C THR A 2 -34.64 9.00 -0.06
N SER A 3 -33.43 9.12 0.49
CA SER A 3 -32.19 9.48 -0.20
C SER A 3 -31.07 8.47 0.09
N ALA A 4 -30.15 8.29 -0.87
CA ALA A 4 -28.91 7.52 -0.72
C ALA A 4 -27.99 8.05 0.40
N THR A 5 -28.11 9.33 0.75
CA THR A 5 -27.24 10.03 1.72
C THR A 5 -27.85 10.20 3.12
N SER A 6 -29.08 9.70 3.34
CA SER A 6 -29.92 9.97 4.52
C SER A 6 -29.46 9.40 5.88
N ARG A 7 -28.27 8.79 5.95
CA ARG A 7 -27.73 8.20 7.19
C ARG A 7 -26.68 9.11 7.82
N ILE A 8 -26.71 9.21 9.15
CA ILE A 8 -25.69 9.92 9.92
C ILE A 8 -24.35 9.18 9.79
N ILE A 9 -23.32 9.93 9.40
CA ILE A 9 -21.94 9.46 9.21
C ILE A 9 -21.05 10.44 9.96
N SER A 10 -20.12 9.92 10.76
CA SER A 10 -19.19 10.70 11.58
C SER A 10 -18.24 11.56 10.73
N ARG A 11 -17.91 12.77 11.21
CA ARG A 11 -16.98 13.70 10.51
C ARG A 11 -15.56 13.13 10.36
N LEU A 12 -15.18 12.15 11.18
CA LEU A 12 -13.98 11.33 10.97
C LEU A 12 -14.35 9.87 10.76
N GLY A 13 -13.62 9.18 9.88
CA GLY A 13 -13.78 7.75 9.59
C GLY A 13 -12.47 6.98 9.61
N VAL A 14 -12.55 5.66 9.83
CA VAL A 14 -11.38 4.77 9.89
C VAL A 14 -10.98 4.35 8.47
N GLY A 15 -9.88 4.90 7.96
CA GLY A 15 -9.28 4.51 6.68
C GLY A 15 -8.37 3.28 6.84
N THR A 16 -8.86 2.10 6.45
CA THR A 16 -8.24 0.80 6.80
C THR A 16 -7.16 0.29 5.83
N TYR A 17 -6.66 1.13 4.91
CA TYR A 17 -5.67 0.75 3.87
C TYR A 17 -4.45 -0.02 4.40
N ARG A 18 -3.87 0.43 5.51
CA ARG A 18 -2.72 -0.22 6.18
C ARG A 18 -3.11 -1.07 7.40
N MET A 19 -4.40 -1.35 7.59
CA MET A 19 -4.91 -2.24 8.66
C MET A 19 -5.24 -3.62 8.07
N MET A 20 -4.89 -4.69 8.78
CA MET A 20 -4.97 -6.07 8.29
C MET A 20 -5.21 -7.07 9.41
N LEU A 21 -6.01 -8.11 9.13
CA LEU A 21 -6.21 -9.26 10.01
C LEU A 21 -4.87 -9.96 10.31
N GLY A 22 -4.68 -10.34 11.57
CA GLY A 22 -3.46 -10.98 12.07
C GLY A 22 -2.44 -10.02 12.71
N VAL A 23 -2.75 -8.72 12.79
CA VAL A 23 -1.97 -7.74 13.56
C VAL A 23 -2.79 -7.30 14.78
N PRO A 24 -2.41 -7.69 16.02
CA PRO A 24 -3.23 -7.41 17.21
C PRO A 24 -3.47 -5.91 17.48
N GLU A 25 -2.51 -5.04 17.12
CA GLU A 25 -2.64 -3.59 17.28
C GLU A 25 -3.77 -3.01 16.40
N HIS A 26 -3.87 -3.45 15.14
CA HIS A 26 -4.96 -3.04 14.24
C HIS A 26 -6.33 -3.50 14.74
N GLU A 27 -6.40 -4.68 15.35
CA GLU A 27 -7.66 -5.22 15.90
C GLU A 27 -8.10 -4.45 17.15
N ARG A 28 -7.19 -4.17 18.10
CA ARG A 28 -7.51 -3.31 19.26
C ARG A 28 -7.93 -1.91 18.82
N SER A 29 -7.21 -1.31 17.88
CA SER A 29 -7.54 0.02 17.34
C SER A 29 -8.94 0.08 16.73
N LEU A 30 -9.36 -0.95 15.98
CA LEU A 30 -10.71 -0.99 15.39
C LEU A 30 -11.80 -1.17 16.46
N TYR A 31 -11.59 -2.01 17.48
CA TYR A 31 -12.50 -2.06 18.64
C TYR A 31 -12.55 -0.72 19.39
N ARG A 32 -11.41 -0.04 19.57
CA ARG A 32 -11.32 1.27 20.22
C ARG A 32 -12.09 2.32 19.43
N ALA A 33 -11.98 2.37 18.10
CA ALA A 33 -12.75 3.29 17.25
C ALA A 33 -14.27 3.09 17.40
N LEU A 34 -14.72 1.83 17.39
CA LEU A 34 -16.13 1.45 17.44
C LEU A 34 -16.77 1.49 18.85
N GLU A 35 -16.01 1.86 19.89
CA GLU A 35 -16.52 2.08 21.24
C GLU A 35 -17.45 3.31 21.32
N ARG A 36 -18.65 3.14 21.87
CA ARG A 36 -19.64 4.21 22.01
C ARG A 36 -19.17 5.28 22.99
N GLN A 37 -19.32 6.53 22.59
CA GLN A 37 -19.07 7.71 23.41
C GLN A 37 -20.35 8.17 24.11
N LYS A 38 -20.20 8.93 25.21
CA LYS A 38 -21.34 9.50 25.97
C LYS A 38 -22.17 10.47 25.14
N ASP A 39 -21.51 11.28 24.32
CA ASP A 39 -22.14 12.09 23.28
C ASP A 39 -22.12 11.32 21.96
N PRO A 40 -23.28 10.98 21.36
CA PRO A 40 -23.34 10.26 20.11
C PRO A 40 -22.65 10.96 18.92
N ARG A 41 -22.45 12.29 18.99
CA ARG A 41 -21.72 13.08 17.97
C ARG A 41 -20.24 12.69 17.88
N LEU A 42 -19.68 12.13 18.95
CA LEU A 42 -18.27 11.70 19.06
C LEU A 42 -18.05 10.23 18.65
N ASN A 43 -19.10 9.51 18.26
CA ASN A 43 -18.97 8.15 17.73
C ASN A 43 -18.29 8.16 16.36
N ILE A 44 -17.24 7.34 16.18
CA ILE A 44 -16.66 7.07 14.86
C ILE A 44 -17.43 5.88 14.27
N ASN A 45 -18.34 6.12 13.33
CA ASN A 45 -19.17 5.07 12.73
C ASN A 45 -18.83 4.76 11.26
N LEU A 46 -17.99 5.56 10.60
CA LEU A 46 -17.51 5.29 9.24
C LEU A 46 -16.28 4.38 9.25
N ILE A 47 -16.33 3.29 8.48
CA ILE A 47 -15.17 2.47 8.11
C ILE A 47 -15.01 2.50 6.59
N ASP A 48 -13.83 2.91 6.11
CA ASP A 48 -13.43 2.84 4.71
C ASP A 48 -12.42 1.71 4.49
N THR A 49 -12.71 0.82 3.55
CA THR A 49 -11.87 -0.31 3.15
C THR A 49 -11.92 -0.52 1.62
N SER A 50 -11.36 -1.62 1.09
CA SER A 50 -11.36 -1.99 -0.34
C SER A 50 -10.97 -3.45 -0.51
N SER A 51 -11.44 -4.13 -1.57
CA SER A 51 -11.14 -5.55 -1.80
C SER A 51 -9.64 -5.87 -1.89
N ASN A 52 -8.84 -4.95 -2.44
CA ASN A 52 -7.39 -5.10 -2.57
C ASN A 52 -6.58 -4.76 -1.30
N TYR A 53 -7.17 -4.13 -0.27
CA TYR A 53 -6.43 -3.70 0.92
C TYR A 53 -5.91 -4.90 1.74
N GLY A 54 -4.59 -5.10 1.69
CA GLY A 54 -3.92 -6.26 2.27
C GLY A 54 -4.34 -7.59 1.62
N ASN A 55 -4.69 -7.60 0.32
CA ASN A 55 -5.27 -8.76 -0.37
C ASN A 55 -6.54 -9.29 0.36
N GLY A 56 -7.48 -8.38 0.63
CA GLY A 56 -8.71 -8.65 1.38
C GLY A 56 -8.53 -8.84 2.90
N ARG A 57 -7.30 -8.80 3.45
CA ARG A 57 -7.08 -8.92 4.91
C ARG A 57 -7.63 -7.73 5.70
N SER A 58 -7.85 -6.58 5.07
CA SER A 58 -8.50 -5.42 5.70
C SER A 58 -10.00 -5.68 5.92
N GLU A 59 -10.72 -6.13 4.88
CA GLU A 59 -12.12 -6.56 4.99
C GLU A 59 -12.31 -7.71 6.00
N LYS A 60 -11.42 -8.71 5.99
CA LYS A 60 -11.44 -9.82 6.95
C LYS A 60 -11.22 -9.39 8.41
N LEU A 61 -10.52 -8.26 8.65
CA LEU A 61 -10.39 -7.69 10.00
C LEU A 61 -11.71 -7.07 10.47
N ILE A 62 -12.35 -6.30 9.60
CA ILE A 62 -13.63 -5.63 9.87
C ILE A 62 -14.73 -6.68 10.10
N GLY A 63 -14.79 -7.72 9.26
CA GLY A 63 -15.71 -8.85 9.42
C GLY A 63 -15.52 -9.55 10.77
N LYS A 64 -14.28 -9.88 11.14
CA LYS A 64 -13.97 -10.47 12.45
C LYS A 64 -14.47 -9.60 13.61
N VAL A 65 -14.16 -8.31 13.59
CA VAL A 65 -14.50 -7.37 14.68
C VAL A 65 -16.02 -7.19 14.81
N LEU A 66 -16.75 -7.04 13.70
CA LEU A 66 -18.20 -6.88 13.73
C LEU A 66 -18.96 -8.20 14.04
N ALA A 67 -18.38 -9.35 13.71
CA ALA A 67 -18.91 -10.66 14.10
C ALA A 67 -18.62 -11.04 15.57
N ASN A 68 -17.71 -10.33 16.24
CA ASN A 68 -17.32 -10.57 17.64
C ASN A 68 -17.41 -9.27 18.47
N PRO A 69 -18.59 -8.63 18.55
CA PRO A 69 -18.74 -7.33 19.22
C PRO A 69 -18.37 -7.41 20.72
N ARG A 70 -17.85 -6.31 21.24
CA ARG A 70 -17.51 -6.16 22.67
C ARG A 70 -18.63 -5.42 23.41
N PRO A 71 -18.68 -5.48 24.75
CA PRO A 71 -19.46 -4.54 25.54
C PRO A 71 -19.16 -3.10 25.10
N ASN A 72 -20.21 -2.27 25.00
CA ASN A 72 -20.14 -0.87 24.57
C ASN A 72 -19.62 -0.58 23.14
N THR A 73 -19.50 -1.55 22.22
CA THR A 73 -19.26 -1.21 20.79
C THR A 73 -20.55 -0.95 20.02
N LEU A 74 -20.42 -0.21 18.91
CA LEU A 74 -21.46 -0.06 17.87
C LEU A 74 -21.78 -1.41 17.22
N SER A 75 -23.04 -1.63 16.81
CA SER A 75 -23.45 -2.79 16.03
C SER A 75 -23.22 -2.59 14.53
N ARG A 76 -23.37 -3.67 13.74
CA ARG A 76 -23.29 -3.61 12.26
C ARG A 76 -24.29 -2.61 11.68
N GLU A 77 -25.47 -2.48 12.28
CA GLU A 77 -26.58 -1.63 11.85
C GLU A 77 -26.31 -0.14 12.08
N GLU A 78 -25.39 0.20 12.99
CA GLU A 78 -24.98 1.58 13.30
C GLU A 78 -23.71 1.99 12.53
N VAL A 79 -22.78 1.05 12.34
CA VAL A 79 -21.55 1.23 11.53
C VAL A 79 -21.87 1.35 10.04
N VAL A 80 -21.28 2.33 9.38
CA VAL A 80 -21.35 2.56 7.93
C VAL A 80 -20.08 2.02 7.30
N ILE A 81 -20.21 0.93 6.52
CA ILE A 81 -19.09 0.31 5.81
C ILE A 81 -19.07 0.81 4.36
N ALA A 82 -17.99 1.49 4.01
CA ALA A 82 -17.61 1.77 2.63
C ALA A 82 -16.53 0.75 2.19
N THR A 83 -16.80 -0.02 1.14
CA THR A 83 -15.77 -0.79 0.43
C THR A 83 -15.72 -0.40 -1.04
N LYS A 84 -14.70 -0.88 -1.76
CA LYS A 84 -14.44 -0.53 -3.16
C LYS A 84 -14.00 -1.74 -3.96
N PHE A 85 -14.31 -1.71 -5.26
CA PHE A 85 -13.87 -2.67 -6.26
C PHE A 85 -13.21 -1.95 -7.45
N GLY A 86 -12.41 -2.66 -8.24
CA GLY A 86 -11.79 -2.12 -9.45
C GLY A 86 -10.43 -2.76 -9.74
N TYR A 87 -9.65 -3.02 -8.69
CA TYR A 87 -8.30 -3.57 -8.80
C TYR A 87 -8.28 -5.08 -9.05
N ILE A 88 -7.59 -5.48 -10.11
CA ILE A 88 -7.15 -6.85 -10.36
C ILE A 88 -5.65 -6.90 -10.00
N GLN A 89 -5.38 -7.33 -8.77
CA GLN A 89 -4.06 -7.42 -8.13
C GLN A 89 -4.02 -8.67 -7.26
N ASN A 90 -2.82 -9.19 -6.96
CA ASN A 90 -2.61 -10.30 -6.03
C ASN A 90 -3.52 -11.52 -6.36
N GLU A 91 -4.42 -11.91 -5.46
CA GLU A 91 -5.35 -13.03 -5.66
C GLU A 91 -6.24 -12.83 -6.90
N ASN A 92 -6.67 -11.61 -7.22
CA ASN A 92 -7.46 -11.36 -8.43
C ASN A 92 -6.65 -11.60 -9.72
N MET A 93 -5.31 -11.48 -9.72
CA MET A 93 -4.48 -11.85 -10.87
C MET A 93 -4.45 -13.37 -11.05
N ARG A 94 -4.37 -14.13 -9.94
CA ARG A 94 -4.47 -15.61 -9.95
C ARG A 94 -5.83 -16.05 -10.50
N LEU A 95 -6.92 -15.52 -9.94
CA LEU A 95 -8.30 -15.82 -10.38
C LEU A 95 -8.52 -15.46 -11.86
N LEU A 96 -7.95 -14.35 -12.35
CA LEU A 96 -7.98 -14.02 -13.79
C LEU A 96 -7.25 -15.06 -14.63
N SER A 97 -6.05 -15.50 -14.23
CA SER A 97 -5.29 -16.54 -14.95
C SER A 97 -5.96 -17.93 -14.92
N GLU A 98 -6.83 -18.17 -13.93
CA GLU A 98 -7.64 -19.38 -13.79
C GLU A 98 -9.01 -19.29 -14.50
N GLY A 99 -9.26 -18.22 -15.28
CA GLY A 99 -10.49 -18.06 -16.06
C GLY A 99 -11.73 -17.66 -15.27
N VAL A 100 -11.61 -17.38 -13.97
CA VAL A 100 -12.74 -17.08 -13.05
C VAL A 100 -13.56 -15.85 -13.48
N PHE A 101 -12.97 -14.99 -14.32
CA PHE A 101 -13.62 -13.81 -14.88
C PHE A 101 -14.02 -13.96 -16.37
N GLU A 102 -14.23 -15.19 -16.86
CA GLU A 102 -14.67 -15.50 -18.25
C GLU A 102 -15.87 -14.67 -18.76
N ASN A 103 -16.76 -14.24 -17.86
CA ASN A 103 -17.92 -13.39 -18.17
C ASN A 103 -17.58 -11.88 -18.21
N VAL A 104 -16.31 -11.52 -18.32
CA VAL A 104 -15.78 -10.16 -18.51
C VAL A 104 -15.08 -10.10 -19.87
N PRO A 105 -15.52 -9.25 -20.81
CA PRO A 105 -14.82 -9.04 -22.07
C PRO A 105 -13.36 -8.61 -21.82
N PHE A 106 -12.41 -9.12 -22.60
CA PHE A 106 -10.98 -8.88 -22.38
C PHE A 106 -10.63 -7.39 -22.53
N GLU A 107 -11.30 -6.70 -23.44
CA GLU A 107 -11.22 -5.25 -23.68
C GLU A 107 -11.69 -4.39 -22.49
N GLU A 108 -12.48 -4.95 -21.58
CA GLU A 108 -12.88 -4.29 -20.32
C GLU A 108 -11.80 -4.41 -19.23
N ILE A 109 -10.74 -5.21 -19.44
CA ILE A 109 -9.63 -5.40 -18.50
C ILE A 109 -8.46 -4.47 -18.87
N VAL A 110 -8.39 -3.34 -18.16
CA VAL A 110 -7.36 -2.33 -18.32
C VAL A 110 -6.03 -2.83 -17.73
N GLN A 111 -5.14 -3.30 -18.60
CA GLN A 111 -3.80 -3.76 -18.21
C GLN A 111 -2.85 -2.58 -17.93
N TYR A 112 -3.04 -1.92 -16.78
CA TYR A 112 -2.32 -0.70 -16.41
C TYR A 112 -0.82 -0.95 -16.16
N SER A 113 -0.45 -1.97 -15.38
CA SER A 113 0.94 -2.45 -15.23
C SER A 113 0.98 -3.97 -15.02
N PRO A 114 2.15 -4.64 -15.12
CA PRO A 114 2.25 -6.11 -15.02
C PRO A 114 1.68 -6.73 -13.73
N GLU A 115 1.70 -5.99 -12.62
CA GLU A 115 1.20 -6.43 -11.31
C GLU A 115 -0.15 -5.78 -10.92
N CYS A 116 -0.70 -4.93 -11.80
CA CYS A 116 -1.89 -4.15 -11.53
C CYS A 116 -2.73 -3.97 -12.79
N TYR A 117 -3.73 -4.84 -12.95
CA TYR A 117 -4.81 -4.65 -13.90
C TYR A 117 -6.02 -3.99 -13.21
N HIS A 118 -6.97 -3.48 -13.98
CA HIS A 118 -8.14 -2.77 -13.48
C HIS A 118 -9.38 -3.07 -14.33
N CYS A 119 -10.55 -3.23 -13.71
CA CYS A 119 -11.80 -3.49 -14.41
C CYS A 119 -13.00 -2.93 -13.65
N ILE A 120 -13.93 -2.33 -14.37
CA ILE A 120 -15.20 -1.79 -13.82
C ILE A 120 -16.45 -2.45 -14.40
N HIS A 121 -16.29 -3.55 -15.15
CA HIS A 121 -17.37 -4.27 -15.80
C HIS A 121 -18.37 -4.85 -14.78
N PRO A 122 -19.71 -4.78 -15.02
CA PRO A 122 -20.74 -5.33 -14.15
C PRO A 122 -20.48 -6.75 -13.60
N ALA A 123 -19.99 -7.67 -14.44
CA ALA A 123 -19.72 -9.04 -14.00
C ALA A 123 -18.58 -9.12 -12.96
N PHE A 124 -17.51 -8.35 -13.14
CA PHE A 124 -16.41 -8.25 -12.17
C PHE A 124 -16.86 -7.54 -10.88
N MET A 125 -17.68 -6.49 -11.00
CA MET A 125 -18.26 -5.79 -9.85
C MET A 125 -19.06 -6.75 -8.96
N ARG A 126 -19.96 -7.55 -9.55
CA ARG A 126 -20.77 -8.54 -8.81
C ARG A 126 -19.92 -9.58 -8.08
N ASP A 127 -18.91 -10.14 -8.74
CA ASP A 127 -17.96 -11.09 -8.13
C ASP A 127 -17.26 -10.46 -6.92
N GLN A 128 -16.67 -9.28 -7.10
CA GLN A 128 -15.91 -8.62 -6.06
C GLN A 128 -16.79 -8.21 -4.89
N LEU A 129 -18.02 -7.75 -5.14
CA LEU A 129 -19.01 -7.48 -4.10
C LEU A 129 -19.38 -8.76 -3.34
N THR A 130 -19.56 -9.91 -3.99
CA THR A 130 -19.80 -11.19 -3.30
C THR A 130 -18.64 -11.52 -2.36
N ARG A 131 -17.40 -11.52 -2.86
CA ARG A 131 -16.21 -11.82 -2.06
C ARG A 131 -15.97 -10.79 -0.95
N SER A 132 -16.33 -9.52 -1.16
CA SER A 132 -16.27 -8.48 -0.13
C SER A 132 -17.30 -8.71 0.98
N LEU A 133 -18.54 -9.05 0.64
CA LEU A 133 -19.58 -9.38 1.62
C LEU A 133 -19.22 -10.61 2.46
N GLU A 134 -18.62 -11.64 1.84
CA GLU A 134 -18.05 -12.80 2.54
C GLU A 134 -16.94 -12.41 3.51
N ARG A 135 -15.94 -11.64 3.07
CA ARG A 135 -14.82 -11.19 3.91
C ARG A 135 -15.26 -10.28 5.05
N LEU A 136 -16.24 -9.41 4.80
CA LEU A 136 -16.87 -8.51 5.78
C LEU A 136 -17.93 -9.21 6.65
N GLN A 137 -18.23 -10.49 6.39
CA GLN A 137 -19.21 -11.31 7.13
C GLN A 137 -20.61 -10.66 7.26
N THR A 138 -21.03 -9.92 6.23
CA THR A 138 -22.24 -9.08 6.24
C THR A 138 -23.10 -9.34 5.00
N LYS A 139 -24.42 -9.20 5.11
CA LYS A 139 -25.36 -9.34 3.97
C LYS A 139 -25.37 -8.12 3.04
N TYR A 140 -24.87 -6.98 3.51
CA TYR A 140 -24.80 -5.74 2.74
C TYR A 140 -23.61 -4.88 3.15
N VAL A 141 -23.15 -4.01 2.24
CA VAL A 141 -22.35 -2.81 2.57
C VAL A 141 -23.21 -1.56 2.45
N ASP A 142 -22.80 -0.49 3.09
CA ASP A 142 -23.55 0.77 3.07
C ASP A 142 -23.20 1.57 1.82
N ILE A 143 -21.91 1.62 1.47
CA ILE A 143 -21.41 2.31 0.28
C ILE A 143 -20.51 1.36 -0.50
N LEU A 144 -20.74 1.22 -1.80
CA LEU A 144 -19.80 0.60 -2.73
C LEU A 144 -19.19 1.67 -3.65
N PHE A 145 -17.88 1.86 -3.56
CA PHE A 145 -17.15 2.77 -4.42
C PHE A 145 -16.59 2.05 -5.66
N VAL A 146 -16.72 2.69 -6.83
CA VAL A 146 -15.86 2.41 -7.99
C VAL A 146 -14.48 2.96 -7.67
N HIS A 147 -13.45 2.11 -7.62
CA HIS A 147 -12.11 2.48 -7.17
C HIS A 147 -11.22 2.87 -8.36
N ASN A 148 -10.79 4.13 -8.38
CA ASN A 148 -9.88 4.76 -9.34
C ASN A 148 -10.17 4.44 -10.83
N PRO A 149 -11.40 4.71 -11.34
CA PRO A 149 -11.76 4.48 -12.75
C PRO A 149 -10.86 5.22 -13.76
N GLU A 150 -10.16 6.27 -13.33
CA GLU A 150 -9.15 6.98 -14.12
C GLU A 150 -7.99 6.10 -14.61
N TYR A 151 -7.79 4.89 -14.06
CA TYR A 151 -6.78 3.94 -14.54
C TYR A 151 -6.91 3.62 -16.04
N TYR A 152 -8.13 3.70 -16.60
CA TYR A 152 -8.34 3.66 -18.05
C TYR A 152 -7.71 4.86 -18.77
N LEU A 153 -7.95 6.08 -18.29
CA LEU A 153 -7.33 7.29 -18.87
C LEU A 153 -5.81 7.25 -18.70
N MET A 154 -5.29 6.79 -17.55
CA MET A 154 -3.86 6.64 -17.31
C MET A 154 -3.22 5.54 -18.17
N LYS A 155 -4.00 4.58 -18.69
CA LYS A 155 -3.54 3.58 -19.66
C LYS A 155 -3.51 4.15 -21.07
N GLU A 156 -4.60 4.75 -21.55
CA GLU A 156 -4.73 5.17 -22.95
C GLU A 156 -4.11 6.55 -23.23
N VAL A 157 -4.32 7.54 -22.35
CA VAL A 157 -3.79 8.91 -22.51
C VAL A 157 -2.34 8.95 -22.05
N LYS A 158 -1.42 8.80 -23.01
CA LYS A 158 0.04 8.83 -22.76
C LYS A 158 0.71 10.15 -23.09
N ASN A 159 0.14 10.96 -23.98
CA ASN A 159 0.72 12.23 -24.42
C ASN A 159 -0.37 13.24 -24.79
N SER A 160 0.04 14.48 -25.10
CA SER A 160 -0.85 15.58 -25.52
C SER A 160 -1.47 15.41 -26.91
N GLU A 161 -0.99 14.45 -27.71
CA GLU A 161 -1.52 14.13 -29.04
C GLU A 161 -2.71 13.16 -28.96
N THR A 162 -2.86 12.46 -27.82
CA THR A 162 -3.97 11.53 -27.60
C THR A 162 -5.30 12.28 -27.54
N ASN A 163 -6.36 11.74 -28.14
CA ASN A 163 -7.70 12.34 -28.09
C ASN A 163 -8.36 12.14 -26.70
N ILE A 164 -7.97 12.99 -25.75
CA ILE A 164 -8.43 12.97 -24.35
C ILE A 164 -9.97 12.89 -24.26
N LYS A 165 -10.68 13.71 -25.05
CA LYS A 165 -12.16 13.75 -25.03
C LYS A 165 -12.80 12.45 -25.48
N HIS A 166 -12.19 11.73 -26.44
CA HIS A 166 -12.66 10.40 -26.84
C HIS A 166 -12.55 9.40 -25.68
N HIS A 167 -11.39 9.30 -25.03
CA HIS A 167 -11.19 8.36 -23.93
C HIS A 167 -12.00 8.74 -22.67
N GLN A 168 -12.20 10.03 -22.38
CA GLN A 168 -13.16 10.48 -21.37
C GLN A 168 -14.58 10.00 -21.69
N GLY A 169 -15.02 10.12 -22.96
CA GLY A 169 -16.31 9.59 -23.42
C GLY A 169 -16.44 8.07 -23.27
N VAL A 170 -15.39 7.31 -23.59
CA VAL A 170 -15.36 5.84 -23.38
C VAL A 170 -15.49 5.51 -21.89
N LEU A 171 -14.76 6.19 -21.01
CA LEU A 171 -14.86 5.93 -19.57
C LEU A 171 -16.24 6.27 -19.00
N LEU A 172 -16.86 7.36 -19.44
CA LEU A 172 -18.22 7.73 -19.05
C LEU A 172 -19.25 6.71 -19.54
N ASN A 173 -19.11 6.17 -20.75
CA ASN A 173 -19.97 5.09 -21.25
C ASN A 173 -19.85 3.84 -20.38
N ARG A 174 -18.63 3.41 -20.02
CA ARG A 174 -18.39 2.26 -19.13
C ARG A 174 -18.99 2.48 -17.74
N LEU A 175 -18.86 3.69 -17.19
CA LEU A 175 -19.50 4.09 -15.93
C LEU A 175 -21.04 4.07 -16.03
N SER A 176 -21.62 4.49 -17.16
CA SER A 176 -23.08 4.46 -17.35
C SER A 176 -23.65 3.04 -17.36
N VAL A 177 -22.96 2.08 -17.99
CA VAL A 177 -23.35 0.66 -17.99
C VAL A 177 -23.23 0.06 -16.58
N LEU A 178 -22.14 0.38 -15.88
CA LEU A 178 -21.94 -0.02 -14.49
C LEU A 178 -23.01 0.56 -13.54
N PHE A 179 -23.42 1.81 -13.71
CA PHE A 179 -24.43 2.44 -12.87
C PHE A 179 -25.76 1.68 -12.92
N GLU A 180 -26.18 1.16 -14.08
CA GLU A 180 -27.38 0.32 -14.16
C GLU A 180 -27.27 -0.98 -13.34
N GLU A 181 -26.09 -1.57 -13.19
CA GLU A 181 -25.91 -2.74 -12.33
C GLU A 181 -25.84 -2.36 -10.84
N LEU A 182 -25.19 -1.24 -10.48
CA LEU A 182 -25.16 -0.74 -9.10
C LEU A 182 -26.57 -0.37 -8.60
N GLU A 183 -27.42 0.15 -9.48
CA GLU A 183 -28.84 0.39 -9.21
C GLU A 183 -29.62 -0.91 -8.94
N ARG A 184 -29.31 -2.01 -9.66
CA ARG A 184 -29.87 -3.35 -9.37
C ARG A 184 -29.36 -3.90 -8.05
N GLU A 185 -28.09 -3.69 -7.69
CA GLU A 185 -27.53 -4.16 -6.41
C GLU A 185 -28.07 -3.41 -5.18
N ILE A 186 -28.60 -2.19 -5.35
CA ILE A 186 -29.45 -1.51 -4.36
C ILE A 186 -30.80 -2.21 -4.24
N ASP A 187 -31.44 -2.54 -5.36
CA ASP A 187 -32.74 -3.23 -5.37
C ASP A 187 -32.64 -4.66 -4.81
N HIS A 188 -31.52 -5.36 -5.04
CA HIS A 188 -31.17 -6.64 -4.39
C HIS A 188 -30.80 -6.47 -2.90
N GLY A 189 -30.69 -5.25 -2.40
CA GLY A 189 -30.37 -4.95 -1.01
C GLY A 189 -28.94 -5.32 -0.58
N ARG A 190 -28.02 -5.53 -1.53
CA ARG A 190 -26.61 -5.88 -1.27
C ARG A 190 -25.72 -4.65 -1.03
N ILE A 191 -26.11 -3.51 -1.56
CA ILE A 191 -25.56 -2.19 -1.19
C ILE A 191 -26.68 -1.26 -0.71
N ARG A 192 -26.38 -0.10 -0.12
CA ARG A 192 -27.38 0.94 0.23
C ARG A 192 -27.28 2.17 -0.69
N ALA A 193 -26.05 2.52 -1.06
CA ALA A 193 -25.70 3.55 -2.02
C ALA A 193 -24.40 3.16 -2.75
N TYR A 194 -24.05 3.92 -3.78
CA TYR A 194 -22.75 3.82 -4.44
C TYR A 194 -22.09 5.19 -4.63
N GLY A 195 -20.81 5.17 -5.01
CA GLY A 195 -20.01 6.35 -5.25
C GLY A 195 -18.83 6.09 -6.18
N ILE A 196 -18.07 7.12 -6.49
CA ILE A 196 -16.75 6.99 -7.13
C ILE A 196 -15.67 7.46 -6.17
N SER A 197 -14.64 6.63 -6.00
CA SER A 197 -13.40 6.96 -5.29
C SER A 197 -12.32 7.17 -6.35
N SER A 198 -11.84 8.40 -6.52
CA SER A 198 -10.91 8.73 -7.62
C SER A 198 -9.88 9.76 -7.20
N ASN A 199 -8.62 9.58 -7.61
CA ASN A 199 -7.59 10.61 -7.51
C ASN A 199 -7.85 11.77 -8.48
N SER A 200 -8.58 11.47 -9.56
CA SER A 200 -8.82 12.39 -10.67
C SER A 200 -9.67 13.61 -10.29
N PHE A 201 -10.49 13.49 -9.25
CA PHE A 201 -11.26 14.62 -8.69
C PHE A 201 -10.38 15.68 -8.00
N ALA A 202 -9.10 15.40 -7.73
CA ALA A 202 -8.11 16.37 -7.25
C ALA A 202 -7.27 16.99 -8.38
N LEU A 203 -7.61 16.73 -9.66
CA LEU A 203 -6.88 17.24 -10.83
C LEU A 203 -7.64 18.39 -11.51
N LYS A 204 -6.90 19.37 -12.00
CA LYS A 204 -7.40 20.46 -12.86
C LYS A 204 -8.13 19.88 -14.09
N PRO A 205 -9.27 20.46 -14.54
CA PRO A 205 -10.02 19.96 -15.71
C PRO A 205 -9.23 19.91 -17.03
N SER A 206 -8.08 20.60 -17.12
CA SER A 206 -7.15 20.56 -18.24
C SER A 206 -6.21 19.35 -18.25
N HIS A 207 -6.16 18.55 -17.17
CA HIS A 207 -5.26 17.41 -17.05
C HIS A 207 -5.74 16.21 -17.88
N GLY A 208 -4.84 15.56 -18.63
CA GLY A 208 -5.21 14.46 -19.54
C GLY A 208 -5.85 13.23 -18.88
N HIS A 209 -5.64 13.05 -17.57
CA HIS A 209 -6.27 11.99 -16.76
C HIS A 209 -7.48 12.47 -15.93
N PHE A 210 -7.99 13.68 -16.18
CA PHE A 210 -9.20 14.21 -15.54
C PHE A 210 -10.45 13.41 -15.95
N LEU A 211 -11.25 13.00 -14.96
CA LEU A 211 -12.54 12.34 -15.09
C LEU A 211 -13.64 13.41 -15.00
N PRO A 212 -14.36 13.72 -16.11
CA PRO A 212 -15.45 14.71 -16.07
C PRO A 212 -16.58 14.23 -15.15
N TYR A 213 -16.69 14.86 -13.99
CA TYR A 213 -17.68 14.49 -12.97
C TYR A 213 -19.06 15.10 -13.23
N GLN A 214 -19.14 16.17 -14.03
CA GLN A 214 -20.27 17.08 -14.10
C GLN A 214 -21.60 16.40 -14.53
N ASP A 215 -21.52 15.33 -15.32
CA ASP A 215 -22.67 14.55 -15.80
C ASP A 215 -22.98 13.27 -15.00
N LEU A 216 -22.16 12.89 -14.01
CA LEU A 216 -22.33 11.62 -13.27
C LEU A 216 -23.70 11.49 -12.60
N VAL A 217 -24.25 12.60 -12.12
CA VAL A 217 -25.60 12.67 -11.52
C VAL A 217 -26.69 12.45 -12.57
N ASN A 218 -26.53 13.03 -13.77
CA ASN A 218 -27.43 12.82 -14.90
C ASN A 218 -27.38 11.36 -15.39
N MET A 219 -26.20 10.74 -15.39
CA MET A 219 -25.99 9.34 -15.73
C MET A 219 -26.66 8.40 -14.70
N ALA A 220 -26.49 8.68 -13.41
CA ALA A 220 -27.10 7.92 -12.32
C ALA A 220 -28.64 7.99 -12.37
N GLN A 221 -29.20 9.18 -12.62
CA GLN A 221 -30.65 9.34 -12.78
C GLN A 221 -31.21 8.50 -13.93
N ARG A 222 -30.56 8.52 -15.12
CA ARG A 222 -30.96 7.68 -16.27
C ARG A 222 -30.85 6.18 -15.96
N ALA A 223 -29.82 5.77 -15.24
CA ALA A 223 -29.62 4.37 -14.85
C ALA A 223 -30.75 3.89 -13.91
N TYR A 224 -31.07 4.69 -12.89
CA TYR A 224 -32.19 4.45 -11.98
C TYR A 224 -33.54 4.35 -12.73
N GLU A 225 -33.81 5.26 -13.66
CA GLU A 225 -35.02 5.26 -14.49
C GLU A 225 -35.13 3.98 -15.34
N ARG A 226 -34.04 3.57 -16.01
CA ARG A 226 -33.99 2.33 -16.80
C ARG A 226 -34.23 1.09 -15.96
N VAL A 227 -33.57 0.98 -14.80
CA VAL A 227 -33.74 -0.18 -13.90
C VAL A 227 -35.16 -0.26 -13.34
N ARG A 228 -35.79 0.88 -13.05
CA ARG A 228 -37.21 0.91 -12.64
C ARG A 228 -38.18 0.60 -13.78
N ALA A 229 -37.93 1.10 -15.00
CA ALA A 229 -38.76 0.81 -16.18
C ALA A 229 -38.66 -0.66 -16.62
N ALA A 230 -37.53 -1.31 -16.38
CA ALA A 230 -37.32 -2.73 -16.66
C ALA A 230 -37.98 -3.69 -15.64
N ARG A 231 -38.67 -3.20 -14.60
CA ARG A 231 -39.41 -4.06 -13.67
C ARG A 231 -40.74 -4.51 -14.29
N PRO A 232 -41.11 -5.80 -14.25
CA PRO A 232 -42.41 -6.26 -14.74
C PRO A 232 -43.55 -5.63 -13.93
N VAL A 233 -44.62 -5.22 -14.63
CA VAL A 233 -45.74 -4.41 -14.09
C VAL A 233 -46.64 -5.19 -13.11
N SER A 234 -46.45 -6.51 -12.98
CA SER A 234 -47.35 -7.47 -12.30
C SER A 234 -47.38 -7.41 -10.76
N VAL A 235 -47.04 -6.29 -10.13
CA VAL A 235 -47.16 -6.07 -8.68
C VAL A 235 -47.99 -4.82 -8.33
N LEU A 236 -48.75 -4.28 -9.29
CA LEU A 236 -49.79 -3.28 -9.06
C LEU A 236 -51.14 -3.76 -9.63
N GLY A 237 -51.84 -4.57 -8.84
CA GLY A 237 -53.27 -4.86 -9.06
C GLY A 237 -53.59 -6.26 -9.59
N SER A 238 -53.54 -7.29 -8.73
CA SER A 238 -54.56 -8.35 -8.70
C SER A 238 -54.46 -9.20 -7.42
N VAL A 239 -55.60 -9.55 -6.82
CA VAL A 239 -55.67 -10.57 -5.77
C VAL A 239 -55.79 -11.93 -6.46
N ALA A 240 -54.67 -12.51 -6.85
CA ALA A 240 -54.60 -13.81 -7.51
C ALA A 240 -54.30 -14.93 -6.49
N LYS A 241 -55.07 -16.02 -6.57
CA LYS A 241 -55.02 -17.14 -5.63
C LYS A 241 -53.78 -18.00 -5.89
N ALA A 242 -52.96 -18.23 -4.86
CA ALA A 242 -51.70 -18.98 -5.01
C ALA A 242 -51.93 -20.44 -5.46
N PRO A 243 -51.21 -20.94 -6.48
CA PRO A 243 -51.17 -22.36 -6.81
C PRO A 243 -50.27 -23.10 -5.80
N SER A 244 -50.70 -24.29 -5.38
CA SER A 244 -49.93 -25.15 -4.48
C SER A 244 -49.09 -26.16 -5.26
N GLU A 245 -47.77 -25.96 -5.32
CA GLU A 245 -46.74 -27.01 -5.21
C GLU A 245 -45.33 -26.40 -5.33
N ALA A 246 -44.34 -27.00 -4.65
CA ALA A 246 -42.95 -26.53 -4.66
C ALA A 246 -42.02 -27.62 -5.23
N PRO A 247 -41.20 -27.33 -6.25
CA PRO A 247 -40.26 -28.30 -6.79
C PRO A 247 -39.13 -28.60 -5.81
N LYS A 248 -38.80 -29.88 -5.64
CA LYS A 248 -37.67 -30.31 -4.80
C LYS A 248 -36.35 -30.01 -5.52
N ILE A 249 -35.51 -29.15 -4.93
CA ILE A 249 -34.14 -28.93 -5.38
C ILE A 249 -33.21 -29.86 -4.59
N THR A 250 -32.51 -30.74 -5.32
CA THR A 250 -31.51 -31.64 -4.75
C THR A 250 -30.13 -30.97 -4.74
N LEU A 251 -29.49 -30.90 -3.56
CA LEU A 251 -28.12 -30.38 -3.44
C LEU A 251 -27.08 -31.47 -3.77
N PRO A 252 -25.97 -31.15 -4.45
CA PRO A 252 -24.88 -32.09 -4.66
C PRO A 252 -24.07 -32.33 -3.37
N PRO A 253 -23.43 -33.51 -3.21
CA PRO A 253 -22.66 -33.85 -2.01
C PRO A 253 -21.32 -33.12 -1.94
N SER A 254 -20.90 -32.76 -0.73
CA SER A 254 -19.58 -32.18 -0.47
C SER A 254 -18.45 -33.21 -0.69
N PRO A 255 -17.24 -32.80 -1.15
CA PRO A 255 -16.10 -33.70 -1.28
C PRO A 255 -15.67 -34.27 0.07
N LYS A 256 -15.30 -35.55 0.09
CA LYS A 256 -14.69 -36.21 1.27
C LYS A 256 -13.19 -35.95 1.25
N SER A 257 -12.63 -35.51 2.39
CA SER A 257 -11.19 -35.59 2.66
C SER A 257 -10.80 -37.03 3.00
N SER A 258 -9.69 -37.52 2.44
CA SER A 258 -9.18 -38.87 2.72
C SER A 258 -7.66 -38.91 2.90
N ASP A 259 -7.23 -38.67 4.14
CA ASP A 259 -6.17 -39.40 4.87
C ASP A 259 -4.75 -39.60 4.27
N PHE A 260 -3.95 -40.37 5.03
CA PHE A 260 -2.51 -40.68 4.89
C PHE A 260 -1.53 -39.57 5.36
N PHE A 261 -0.68 -39.80 6.38
CA PHE A 261 -0.54 -40.99 7.24
C PHE A 261 0.17 -40.66 8.59
N THR A 262 -0.07 -41.51 9.61
CA THR A 262 0.74 -41.87 10.82
C THR A 262 2.04 -41.11 11.17
N ALA A 263 2.48 -40.93 12.42
CA ALA A 263 2.01 -41.22 13.80
C ALA A 263 3.00 -40.48 14.77
N SER A 264 3.06 -40.56 16.11
CA SER A 264 2.47 -41.40 17.18
C SER A 264 2.05 -40.47 18.37
N ASP A 265 1.99 -40.79 19.67
CA ASP A 265 2.25 -42.01 20.48
C ASP A 265 1.38 -42.04 21.76
N HIS A 266 1.49 -43.11 22.54
CA HIS A 266 0.64 -43.48 23.68
C HIS A 266 0.43 -42.40 24.77
N HIS A 267 -0.81 -42.24 25.26
CA HIS A 267 -1.24 -42.98 26.46
C HIS A 267 -2.78 -43.04 26.64
N ARG A 268 -3.21 -43.82 27.64
CA ARG A 268 -4.56 -44.39 27.82
C ARG A 268 -4.98 -44.18 29.29
N HIS A 269 -6.25 -43.86 29.59
CA HIS A 269 -7.13 -44.59 30.54
C HIS A 269 -8.43 -43.83 30.98
N HIS A 270 -9.42 -44.64 31.36
CA HIS A 270 -10.59 -44.38 32.24
C HIS A 270 -11.64 -43.28 31.93
N ARG A 271 -12.55 -43.66 31.02
CA ARG A 271 -14.01 -43.76 31.27
C ARG A 271 -14.42 -43.78 32.75
N GLN A 272 -15.34 -42.89 33.13
CA GLN A 272 -16.49 -43.22 34.00
C GLN A 272 -17.78 -42.62 33.41
N GLN A 273 -18.92 -43.21 33.78
CA GLN A 273 -20.27 -42.77 33.40
C GLN A 273 -21.06 -42.46 34.67
N SER A 274 -21.89 -41.42 34.63
CA SER A 274 -23.06 -41.29 35.50
C SER A 274 -24.23 -40.77 34.64
N SER A 275 -25.45 -40.97 35.13
CA SER A 275 -26.66 -40.92 34.29
C SER A 275 -27.85 -40.33 35.04
N SER A 276 -28.98 -40.19 34.33
CA SER A 276 -30.23 -39.55 34.76
C SER A 276 -30.16 -38.01 34.85
N SER A 277 -31.26 -37.27 34.70
CA SER A 277 -32.65 -37.69 34.44
C SER A 277 -33.31 -36.80 33.38
N SER A 278 -34.34 -37.33 32.72
CA SER A 278 -35.15 -36.61 31.75
C SER A 278 -36.52 -36.24 32.34
N SER A 279 -36.97 -35.01 32.07
CA SER A 279 -38.38 -34.62 32.15
C SER A 279 -38.67 -33.60 31.05
N SER A 280 -39.94 -33.44 30.67
CA SER A 280 -40.35 -32.86 29.39
C SER A 280 -41.35 -31.72 29.54
N SER A 281 -41.41 -30.84 28.53
CA SER A 281 -42.62 -30.61 27.71
C SER A 281 -42.72 -29.18 27.11
N SER A 282 -43.72 -28.99 26.23
CA SER A 282 -44.23 -27.71 25.70
C SER A 282 -43.26 -26.80 24.91
N SER A 283 -42.98 -27.17 23.66
CA SER A 283 -42.45 -26.26 22.64
C SER A 283 -43.59 -25.41 22.03
N SER A 284 -43.77 -24.16 22.47
CA SER A 284 -44.74 -23.23 21.88
C SER A 284 -44.26 -22.68 20.53
N SER A 285 -44.95 -23.01 19.44
CA SER A 285 -44.57 -22.66 18.06
C SER A 285 -44.90 -21.20 17.68
N SER A 286 -44.09 -20.26 18.17
CA SER A 286 -44.14 -18.86 17.72
C SER A 286 -43.83 -18.75 16.23
N LYS A 287 -44.86 -18.52 15.40
CA LYS A 287 -44.73 -18.30 13.95
C LYS A 287 -43.75 -17.15 13.69
N LYS A 288 -42.59 -17.44 13.11
CA LYS A 288 -41.74 -16.38 12.53
C LYS A 288 -42.51 -15.77 11.35
N SER A 289 -42.96 -14.53 11.50
CA SER A 289 -43.47 -13.74 10.39
C SER A 289 -42.36 -13.60 9.35
N SER A 290 -42.54 -14.19 8.17
CA SER A 290 -41.75 -13.85 6.99
C SER A 290 -42.07 -12.41 6.60
N THR A 291 -41.30 -11.46 7.13
CA THR A 291 -41.31 -10.08 6.66
C THR A 291 -40.75 -10.07 5.25
N GLU A 292 -41.63 -10.23 4.26
CA GLU A 292 -41.35 -9.85 2.88
C GLU A 292 -40.79 -8.43 2.91
N ASN A 293 -39.62 -8.24 2.32
CA ASN A 293 -38.92 -6.97 2.39
C ASN A 293 -39.69 -5.96 1.53
N PRO A 294 -40.43 -4.99 2.10
CA PRO A 294 -41.30 -4.14 1.30
C PRO A 294 -40.41 -3.32 0.38
N ALA A 295 -40.64 -3.42 -0.93
CA ALA A 295 -39.77 -2.86 -1.95
C ALA A 295 -39.56 -1.36 -1.72
N LEU A 296 -38.43 -1.01 -1.09
CA LEU A 296 -38.22 0.31 -0.51
C LEU A 296 -38.38 1.37 -1.61
N SER A 297 -39.41 2.21 -1.46
CA SER A 297 -39.84 3.20 -2.46
C SER A 297 -38.89 4.40 -2.48
N ARG A 298 -37.65 4.13 -2.84
CA ARG A 298 -36.58 5.07 -3.13
C ARG A 298 -37.05 6.01 -4.25
N LEU A 299 -36.78 7.30 -4.08
CA LEU A 299 -37.34 8.36 -4.94
C LEU A 299 -36.36 8.82 -6.04
N GLY A 300 -35.06 8.57 -5.89
CA GLY A 300 -34.01 8.91 -6.87
C GLY A 300 -32.85 7.92 -6.90
N HIS A 301 -31.82 8.25 -7.67
CA HIS A 301 -30.65 7.39 -7.91
C HIS A 301 -29.83 7.02 -6.65
N GLY A 302 -29.01 5.99 -6.79
CA GLY A 302 -28.15 5.41 -5.78
C GLY A 302 -26.77 6.06 -5.64
N LEU A 303 -26.34 6.86 -6.64
CA LEU A 303 -25.14 7.67 -6.53
C LEU A 303 -25.33 8.70 -5.41
N GLY A 304 -24.56 8.56 -4.33
CA GLY A 304 -24.64 9.44 -3.16
C GLY A 304 -23.30 9.97 -2.67
N PHE A 305 -22.18 9.45 -3.19
CA PHE A 305 -20.86 9.65 -2.57
C PHE A 305 -19.75 9.93 -3.59
N MET A 306 -18.89 10.89 -3.26
CA MET A 306 -17.61 11.14 -3.90
C MET A 306 -16.51 10.90 -2.87
N GLN A 307 -15.48 10.11 -3.21
CA GLN A 307 -14.26 10.00 -2.41
C GLN A 307 -13.05 10.44 -3.24
N MET A 308 -12.15 11.20 -2.63
CA MET A 308 -11.02 11.81 -3.32
C MET A 308 -9.89 12.17 -2.36
N PRO A 309 -8.67 12.40 -2.87
CA PRO A 309 -7.62 13.07 -2.12
C PRO A 309 -7.97 14.53 -1.83
N GLY A 310 -7.46 15.04 -0.71
CA GLY A 310 -7.47 16.46 -0.37
C GLY A 310 -6.67 16.69 0.92
N ASN A 311 -5.95 17.80 0.99
CA ASN A 311 -5.14 18.26 2.13
C ASN A 311 -4.72 19.72 1.91
N LEU A 312 -4.15 20.37 2.92
CA LEU A 312 -3.76 21.80 2.86
C LEU A 312 -2.83 22.16 1.69
N LEU A 313 -2.14 21.19 1.09
CA LEU A 313 -1.25 21.40 -0.04
C LEU A 313 -1.88 21.04 -1.40
N GLU A 314 -2.92 20.21 -1.41
CA GLU A 314 -3.65 19.69 -2.58
C GLU A 314 -5.15 20.10 -2.53
N MET A 315 -5.44 21.40 -2.43
CA MET A 315 -6.80 21.94 -2.23
C MET A 315 -7.67 22.03 -3.51
N GLU A 316 -7.08 22.01 -4.71
CA GLU A 316 -7.78 22.12 -6.01
C GLU A 316 -9.09 21.31 -6.10
N GLY A 317 -9.08 20.07 -5.63
CA GLY A 317 -10.25 19.20 -5.65
C GLY A 317 -11.30 19.52 -4.58
N VAL A 318 -10.87 20.05 -3.43
CA VAL A 318 -11.76 20.47 -2.34
C VAL A 318 -12.49 21.75 -2.76
N GLU A 319 -11.78 22.68 -3.39
CA GLU A 319 -12.31 23.96 -3.88
C GLU A 319 -13.23 23.80 -5.12
N THR A 320 -13.09 22.70 -5.88
CA THR A 320 -13.85 22.48 -7.14
C THR A 320 -14.80 21.28 -7.09
N SER A 321 -14.27 20.05 -7.12
CA SER A 321 -15.03 18.81 -7.22
C SER A 321 -15.92 18.56 -6.00
N ALA A 322 -15.43 18.85 -4.80
CA ALA A 322 -16.20 18.69 -3.58
C ALA A 322 -17.35 19.71 -3.49
N VAL A 323 -17.09 21.00 -3.74
CA VAL A 323 -18.13 22.05 -3.81
C VAL A 323 -19.21 21.68 -4.84
N TRP A 324 -18.83 21.22 -6.04
CA TRP A 324 -19.78 20.71 -7.03
C TRP A 324 -20.60 19.53 -6.50
N ALA A 325 -19.96 18.54 -5.86
CA ALA A 325 -20.62 17.33 -5.37
C ALA A 325 -21.67 17.67 -4.30
N LYS A 326 -21.34 18.57 -3.37
CA LYS A 326 -22.26 19.11 -2.36
C LYS A 326 -23.41 19.88 -3.00
N GLY A 327 -23.13 20.69 -4.02
CA GLY A 327 -24.13 21.36 -4.86
C GLY A 327 -25.05 20.41 -5.66
N LYS A 328 -24.74 19.11 -5.69
CA LYS A 328 -25.60 18.04 -6.23
C LYS A 328 -26.18 17.10 -5.15
N GLY A 329 -26.01 17.41 -3.86
CA GLY A 329 -26.52 16.59 -2.76
C GLY A 329 -25.75 15.29 -2.51
N LEU A 330 -24.58 15.12 -3.14
CA LEU A 330 -23.64 14.04 -2.82
C LEU A 330 -22.86 14.38 -1.55
N ARG A 331 -22.40 13.36 -0.83
CA ARG A 331 -21.51 13.52 0.33
C ARG A 331 -20.05 13.27 -0.06
N VAL A 332 -19.14 14.08 0.46
CA VAL A 332 -17.71 14.07 0.08
C VAL A 332 -16.85 13.47 1.18
N PHE A 333 -16.08 12.43 0.86
CA PHE A 333 -15.08 11.85 1.75
C PHE A 333 -13.66 12.16 1.28
N ILE A 334 -12.86 12.76 2.16
CA ILE A 334 -11.45 13.04 1.88
C ILE A 334 -10.56 11.88 2.38
N ASN A 335 -9.74 11.34 1.49
CA ASN A 335 -8.64 10.44 1.81
C ASN A 335 -7.28 11.15 1.66
N ARG A 336 -6.22 10.54 2.21
CA ARG A 336 -4.88 11.14 2.34
C ARG A 336 -4.82 12.56 3.00
N PRO A 337 -5.64 12.91 4.01
CA PRO A 337 -5.66 14.26 4.61
C PRO A 337 -4.30 14.76 5.12
N LEU A 338 -3.43 13.82 5.53
CA LEU A 338 -2.11 14.11 6.09
C LEU A 338 -0.93 13.73 5.17
N ASN A 339 -1.16 13.44 3.88
CA ASN A 339 -0.10 12.98 2.97
C ASN A 339 -0.30 13.56 1.56
N ALA A 340 0.38 14.67 1.26
CA ALA A 340 0.37 15.30 -0.07
C ALA A 340 1.28 14.56 -1.05
N MET A 341 0.91 14.56 -2.33
CA MET A 341 1.61 13.81 -3.39
C MET A 341 1.73 14.60 -4.70
N SER A 342 1.73 15.93 -4.64
CA SER A 342 1.72 16.78 -5.83
C SER A 342 3.10 16.89 -6.50
N PRO A 343 3.18 17.15 -7.82
CA PRO A 343 4.45 17.45 -8.49
C PRO A 343 5.14 18.73 -8.00
N GLU A 344 4.37 19.69 -7.47
CA GLU A 344 4.86 21.00 -7.00
C GLU A 344 5.53 20.87 -5.62
N THR A 345 4.92 20.11 -4.72
CA THR A 345 5.39 19.90 -3.34
C THR A 345 6.33 18.70 -3.17
N GLY A 346 6.31 17.78 -4.14
CA GLY A 346 6.75 16.41 -3.91
C GLY A 346 5.81 15.65 -2.97
N ALA A 347 6.18 14.41 -2.65
CA ALA A 347 5.54 13.66 -1.58
C ALA A 347 5.92 14.27 -0.22
N CYS A 348 4.93 14.56 0.63
CA CYS A 348 5.22 14.96 2.00
C CYS A 348 4.13 14.58 3.00
N ARG A 349 4.52 14.36 4.26
CA ARG A 349 3.58 14.17 5.36
C ARG A 349 3.29 15.49 6.06
N LEU A 350 2.01 15.83 6.15
CA LEU A 350 1.52 16.96 6.94
C LEU A 350 1.39 16.48 8.40
N ALA A 351 2.42 16.74 9.21
CA ALA A 351 2.47 16.33 10.61
C ALA A 351 3.49 17.17 11.40
N SER A 352 3.24 17.41 12.69
CA SER A 352 4.17 18.13 13.59
C SER A 352 4.96 17.16 14.46
N TYR A 353 6.18 16.85 14.05
CA TYR A 353 7.10 16.08 14.87
C TYR A 353 7.97 16.99 15.76
N PRO A 354 8.14 16.67 17.06
CA PRO A 354 8.98 17.47 17.96
C PRO A 354 10.46 17.40 17.55
N SER A 355 11.24 18.39 17.98
CA SER A 355 12.68 18.37 17.75
C SER A 355 13.34 17.26 18.55
N HIS A 356 14.04 16.36 17.86
CA HIS A 356 14.59 15.12 18.40
C HIS A 356 16.02 15.32 18.98
N LEU A 357 16.33 16.49 19.53
CA LEU A 357 17.66 16.94 20.01
C LEU A 357 18.26 16.15 21.21
N GLY A 358 17.75 14.94 21.49
CA GLY A 358 18.38 13.99 22.41
C GLY A 358 19.55 13.24 21.74
N PRO A 359 20.65 12.96 22.47
CA PRO A 359 21.79 12.25 21.91
C PRO A 359 21.52 10.75 21.74
N PRO A 360 22.17 10.07 20.76
CA PRO A 360 23.10 10.62 19.78
C PRO A 360 22.38 11.39 18.66
N ASP A 361 22.92 12.55 18.29
CA ASP A 361 22.47 13.29 17.11
C ASP A 361 22.74 12.49 15.82
N PHE A 362 22.05 12.85 14.74
CA PHE A 362 22.15 12.17 13.45
C PHE A 362 23.60 12.00 12.95
N LYS A 363 24.48 12.99 13.13
CA LYS A 363 25.88 12.93 12.67
C LYS A 363 26.74 12.03 13.54
N LYS A 364 26.50 12.02 14.86
CA LYS A 364 27.09 11.03 15.76
C LYS A 364 26.64 9.62 15.42
N ALA A 365 25.34 9.40 15.18
CA ALA A 365 24.80 8.10 14.78
C ALA A 365 25.40 7.61 13.45
N LEU A 366 25.48 8.50 12.44
CA LEU A 366 26.15 8.22 11.15
C LEU A 366 27.61 7.80 11.35
N LYS A 367 28.35 8.52 12.21
CA LYS A 367 29.75 8.21 12.51
C LYS A 367 29.91 6.86 13.22
N GLU A 368 29.01 6.53 14.15
CA GLU A 368 29.06 5.26 14.90
C GLU A 368 28.76 4.05 13.99
N VAL A 369 27.80 4.17 13.06
CA VAL A 369 27.54 3.10 12.07
C VAL A 369 28.62 3.02 10.98
N ASP A 370 29.16 4.15 10.51
CA ASP A 370 30.27 4.16 9.53
C ASP A 370 31.54 3.52 10.10
N GLU A 371 31.88 3.85 11.34
CA GLU A 371 33.04 3.28 12.04
C GLU A 371 32.87 1.78 12.30
N MET A 372 31.67 1.34 12.71
CA MET A 372 31.36 -0.09 12.85
C MET A 372 31.52 -0.87 11.54
N LEU A 373 31.04 -0.30 10.42
CA LEU A 373 31.20 -0.88 9.08
C LEU A 373 32.67 -0.89 8.64
N ARG A 374 33.41 0.20 8.90
CA ARG A 374 34.84 0.32 8.60
C ARG A 374 35.67 -0.70 9.38
N GLU A 375 35.41 -0.86 10.67
CA GLU A 375 36.04 -1.87 11.51
C GLU A 375 35.82 -3.30 10.98
N GLU A 376 34.58 -3.67 10.63
CA GLU A 376 34.28 -5.04 10.20
C GLU A 376 34.83 -5.36 8.81
N GLY A 377 34.96 -4.36 7.94
CA GLY A 377 35.71 -4.47 6.69
C GLY A 377 37.20 -4.75 6.91
N ILE A 378 37.84 -4.02 7.82
CA ILE A 378 39.26 -4.21 8.15
C ILE A 378 39.51 -5.56 8.82
N LYS A 379 38.62 -6.02 9.71
CA LYS A 379 38.71 -7.34 10.34
C LYS A 379 38.57 -8.49 9.32
N ARG A 380 37.91 -8.25 8.19
CA ARG A 380 37.58 -9.25 7.16
C ARG A 380 37.60 -8.66 5.77
N GLU A 381 38.75 -8.71 5.10
CA GLU A 381 38.96 -8.22 3.73
C GLU A 381 37.85 -8.63 2.73
N VAL A 382 37.32 -9.86 2.84
CA VAL A 382 36.24 -10.37 1.97
C VAL A 382 34.90 -9.63 2.16
N LEU A 383 34.69 -8.98 3.31
CA LEU A 383 33.54 -8.10 3.59
C LEU A 383 33.78 -6.64 3.18
N GLN A 384 35.04 -6.17 3.09
CA GLN A 384 35.38 -4.77 2.83
C GLN A 384 34.56 -4.15 1.66
N PRO A 385 34.45 -4.76 0.46
CA PRO A 385 33.69 -4.16 -0.65
C PRO A 385 32.17 -4.06 -0.39
N LYS A 386 31.64 -4.85 0.55
CA LYS A 386 30.23 -4.84 0.97
C LYS A 386 30.02 -3.79 2.07
N MET A 387 30.95 -3.66 3.00
CA MET A 387 30.94 -2.60 4.02
C MET A 387 31.00 -1.23 3.34
N ASP A 388 31.88 -1.03 2.36
CA ASP A 388 31.99 0.26 1.65
C ASP A 388 30.74 0.60 0.81
N ARG A 389 30.01 -0.40 0.29
CA ARG A 389 28.70 -0.15 -0.33
C ARG A 389 27.64 0.30 0.68
N LEU A 390 27.57 -0.37 1.83
CA LEU A 390 26.65 0.05 2.90
C LEU A 390 26.99 1.47 3.38
N ARG A 391 28.28 1.77 3.62
CA ARG A 391 28.76 3.12 3.96
C ARG A 391 28.35 4.15 2.90
N ALA A 392 28.58 3.87 1.62
CA ALA A 392 28.18 4.76 0.52
C ALA A 392 26.66 5.02 0.49
N MET A 393 25.83 4.03 0.78
CA MET A 393 24.37 4.21 0.89
C MET A 393 23.99 5.11 2.09
N LEU A 394 24.69 4.99 3.22
CA LEU A 394 24.44 5.82 4.41
C LEU A 394 24.88 7.28 4.20
N HIS A 395 26.04 7.52 3.57
CA HIS A 395 26.48 8.86 3.17
C HIS A 395 25.62 9.46 2.04
N GLN A 396 25.03 8.64 1.17
CA GLN A 396 24.02 9.11 0.22
C GLN A 396 22.75 9.61 0.93
N LEU A 397 22.34 8.97 2.03
CA LEU A 397 21.19 9.44 2.82
C LEU A 397 21.50 10.75 3.56
N ASP A 398 22.70 10.92 4.12
CA ASP A 398 23.19 12.21 4.66
C ASP A 398 23.17 13.31 3.59
N HIS A 399 23.69 13.03 2.39
CA HIS A 399 23.65 13.99 1.29
C HIS A 399 22.21 14.29 0.85
N MET A 400 21.30 13.31 0.77
CA MET A 400 19.88 13.56 0.43
C MET A 400 19.16 14.38 1.50
N LEU A 401 19.54 14.19 2.77
CA LEU A 401 19.02 14.94 3.92
C LEU A 401 19.50 16.39 3.90
N HIS A 402 20.77 16.62 3.60
CA HIS A 402 21.43 17.93 3.72
C HIS A 402 21.71 18.63 2.37
N ALA A 403 21.14 18.14 1.26
CA ALA A 403 21.30 18.73 -0.07
C ALA A 403 20.80 20.18 -0.13
N ALA A 404 21.72 21.11 -0.43
CA ALA A 404 21.52 22.47 -0.96
C ALA A 404 20.36 23.32 -0.37
N ALA A 405 20.74 24.40 0.34
CA ALA A 405 19.89 25.55 0.67
C ALA A 405 18.69 25.33 1.63
N GLY A 406 18.59 24.18 2.30
CA GLY A 406 17.72 24.02 3.49
C GLY A 406 16.32 23.42 3.23
N ASP A 407 15.97 23.15 1.98
CA ASP A 407 14.81 22.35 1.60
C ASP A 407 15.24 20.92 1.24
N SER A 408 15.46 20.12 2.28
CA SER A 408 15.60 18.67 2.14
C SER A 408 14.40 18.12 1.37
N LYS A 409 14.62 17.36 0.29
CA LYS A 409 13.53 16.79 -0.49
C LYS A 409 13.03 15.44 0.05
N LEU A 410 13.91 14.71 0.75
CA LEU A 410 13.60 13.42 1.36
C LEU A 410 12.39 13.50 2.30
N SER A 411 11.38 12.67 2.06
CA SER A 411 10.16 12.59 2.88
C SER A 411 10.13 11.33 3.74
N ILE A 412 9.45 11.39 4.88
CA ILE A 412 9.17 10.17 5.66
C ILE A 412 8.30 9.18 4.88
N LEU A 413 7.56 9.62 3.85
CA LEU A 413 6.76 8.75 2.98
C LEU A 413 7.62 7.84 2.11
N GLU A 414 8.83 8.28 1.75
CA GLU A 414 9.78 7.53 0.94
C GLU A 414 10.54 6.50 1.80
N LEU A 415 10.94 6.90 3.02
CA LEU A 415 11.51 6.00 4.02
C LEU A 415 10.51 4.93 4.50
N GLU A 416 9.28 5.33 4.88
CA GLU A 416 8.18 4.41 5.22
C GLU A 416 7.62 3.65 4.01
N GLY A 417 8.08 3.97 2.80
CA GLY A 417 7.92 3.15 1.60
C GLY A 417 8.73 1.85 1.65
N GLY A 418 9.64 1.70 2.62
CA GLY A 418 10.40 0.48 2.88
C GLY A 418 11.56 0.22 1.90
N GLN A 419 11.63 0.94 0.77
CA GLN A 419 12.64 0.74 -0.27
C GLN A 419 14.07 0.91 0.27
N ILE A 420 14.32 1.93 1.09
CA ILE A 420 15.65 2.24 1.63
C ILE A 420 16.09 1.20 2.68
N GLN A 421 15.20 0.84 3.63
CA GLN A 421 15.49 -0.21 4.61
C GLN A 421 15.67 -1.56 3.92
N ALA A 422 14.80 -1.91 2.96
CA ALA A 422 14.90 -3.14 2.19
C ALA A 422 16.19 -3.20 1.35
N ALA A 423 16.64 -2.09 0.76
CA ALA A 423 17.91 -2.06 0.02
C ALA A 423 19.11 -2.28 0.95
N LEU A 424 19.15 -1.63 2.12
CA LEU A 424 20.20 -1.82 3.11
C LEU A 424 20.21 -3.26 3.65
N HIS A 425 19.05 -3.78 4.05
CA HIS A 425 18.88 -5.17 4.50
C HIS A 425 19.21 -6.18 3.39
N GLN A 426 18.86 -5.91 2.13
CA GLN A 426 19.17 -6.78 0.98
C GLN A 426 20.66 -6.81 0.68
N GLU A 427 21.36 -5.67 0.67
CA GLU A 427 22.81 -5.63 0.49
C GLU A 427 23.52 -6.30 1.69
N LEU A 428 23.00 -6.14 2.91
CA LEU A 428 23.51 -6.81 4.11
C LEU A 428 23.21 -8.32 4.13
N ALA A 429 22.11 -8.78 3.56
CA ALA A 429 21.81 -10.21 3.32
C ALA A 429 22.58 -10.79 2.11
N ARG A 430 23.10 -9.95 1.21
CA ARG A 430 23.71 -10.36 -0.06
C ARG A 430 24.87 -11.35 0.15
N PRO A 431 24.86 -12.54 -0.50
CA PRO A 431 25.92 -13.52 -0.36
C PRO A 431 27.29 -12.99 -0.79
N VAL A 432 28.28 -13.20 0.07
CA VAL A 432 29.68 -12.80 -0.19
C VAL A 432 30.34 -13.88 -1.06
N LYS A 433 30.79 -13.50 -2.25
CA LYS A 433 31.46 -14.40 -3.20
C LYS A 433 32.91 -14.65 -2.77
N PHE A 434 33.11 -15.63 -1.90
CA PHE A 434 34.44 -16.17 -1.62
C PHE A 434 35.05 -16.73 -2.91
N LYS A 435 36.20 -16.17 -3.34
CA LYS A 435 37.04 -16.84 -4.34
C LYS A 435 37.62 -18.10 -3.69
N GLN A 436 37.24 -19.28 -4.18
CA GLN A 436 37.97 -20.50 -3.84
C GLN A 436 39.42 -20.36 -4.36
N SER A 437 40.40 -20.61 -3.50
CA SER A 437 41.78 -20.79 -3.93
C SER A 437 41.86 -21.99 -4.86
N ARG A 438 42.41 -21.82 -6.07
CA ARG A 438 42.67 -22.95 -6.96
C ARG A 438 43.67 -23.89 -6.28
N SER A 439 43.29 -25.17 -6.14
CA SER A 439 44.23 -26.24 -5.82
C SER A 439 45.34 -26.30 -6.89
N PRO A 440 46.58 -26.64 -6.53
CA PRO A 440 47.57 -27.06 -7.52
C PRO A 440 47.08 -28.31 -8.28
N PRO A 441 47.47 -28.51 -9.55
CA PRO A 441 47.23 -29.78 -10.23
C PRO A 441 48.06 -30.91 -9.56
N PRO A 442 47.55 -32.16 -9.53
CA PRO A 442 48.31 -33.29 -9.03
C PRO A 442 49.47 -33.64 -10.00
N PRO A 443 50.57 -34.23 -9.49
CA PRO A 443 51.67 -34.69 -10.33
C PRO A 443 51.24 -35.88 -11.20
N GLN A 444 51.75 -35.95 -12.42
CA GLN A 444 51.55 -37.10 -13.31
C GLN A 444 52.39 -38.29 -12.81
N GLN A 445 51.78 -39.47 -12.72
CA GLN A 445 52.52 -40.73 -12.56
C GLN A 445 52.62 -41.44 -13.92
N VAL A 446 53.81 -41.92 -14.22
CA VAL A 446 54.09 -42.78 -15.38
C VAL A 446 53.86 -44.23 -14.94
N HIS A 447 53.24 -45.03 -15.80
CA HIS A 447 53.20 -46.48 -15.67
C HIS A 447 53.78 -47.11 -16.94
N GLU A 448 54.73 -48.02 -16.74
CA GLU A 448 55.25 -48.91 -17.78
C GLU A 448 54.43 -50.21 -17.79
N GLU A 449 54.39 -50.90 -18.92
CA GLU A 449 53.60 -52.12 -19.14
C GLU A 449 54.41 -53.39 -18.82
N GLU A 450 53.76 -54.47 -18.37
CA GLU A 450 54.05 -55.81 -18.93
C GLU A 450 52.88 -56.81 -18.83
N LEU A 451 52.99 -57.90 -19.59
CA LEU A 451 51.95 -58.81 -20.09
C LEU A 451 51.30 -59.76 -19.05
N THR A 452 50.08 -60.25 -19.34
CA THR A 452 49.82 -61.69 -19.68
C THR A 452 48.35 -62.07 -20.04
N LEU A 453 48.10 -62.27 -21.35
CA LEU A 453 47.42 -63.39 -22.07
C LEU A 453 46.07 -64.06 -21.58
N PRO A 454 45.30 -64.76 -22.47
CA PRO A 454 43.82 -64.69 -22.48
C PRO A 454 43.06 -66.05 -22.46
N SER A 455 41.72 -66.02 -22.64
CA SER A 455 40.92 -67.18 -23.11
C SER A 455 39.60 -66.79 -23.83
N SER A 456 39.15 -67.65 -24.76
CA SER A 456 37.80 -67.87 -25.37
C SER A 456 36.75 -66.73 -25.34
N GLN A 457 36.29 -66.18 -26.48
CA GLN A 457 35.42 -66.75 -27.55
C GLN A 457 33.92 -66.83 -27.23
N GLU A 458 33.09 -66.12 -28.01
CA GLU A 458 32.03 -66.70 -28.86
C GLU A 458 31.62 -65.70 -29.98
N GLU A 459 31.02 -66.20 -31.07
CA GLU A 459 30.53 -65.46 -32.25
C GLU A 459 29.01 -65.15 -32.07
N GLU A 460 28.22 -64.44 -32.88
CA GLU A 460 28.13 -64.14 -34.33
C GLU A 460 27.57 -62.70 -34.54
N LEU A 461 28.05 -61.88 -35.49
CA LEU A 461 27.74 -61.83 -36.95
C LEU A 461 26.32 -61.40 -37.37
N SER A 462 26.12 -60.09 -37.60
CA SER A 462 25.51 -59.46 -38.81
C SER A 462 25.32 -57.94 -38.57
N ALA A 463 25.98 -57.03 -39.31
CA ALA A 463 25.80 -56.65 -40.72
C ALA A 463 24.55 -55.73 -40.92
N VAL A 464 24.71 -54.40 -41.07
CA VAL A 464 25.06 -53.67 -42.33
C VAL A 464 23.83 -53.58 -43.26
N ASP A 465 23.39 -52.40 -43.76
CA ASP A 465 24.19 -51.38 -44.46
C ASP A 465 23.57 -49.95 -44.54
N ALA A 466 24.31 -49.06 -45.21
CA ALA A 466 23.88 -47.95 -46.07
C ALA A 466 23.57 -46.56 -45.47
N ALA A 467 24.40 -45.59 -45.87
CA ALA A 467 24.07 -44.16 -45.96
C ALA A 467 23.22 -43.90 -47.24
N ILE A 468 23.05 -42.72 -47.85
CA ILE A 468 23.94 -41.58 -48.17
C ILE A 468 23.05 -40.33 -48.41
N VAL A 469 23.63 -39.12 -48.36
CA VAL A 469 23.36 -37.92 -49.21
C VAL A 469 23.33 -36.59 -48.44
N SER A 470 24.25 -35.73 -48.88
CA SER A 470 24.31 -34.26 -48.81
C SER A 470 24.78 -33.80 -50.22
N PRO A 471 24.70 -32.51 -50.67
CA PRO A 471 24.95 -31.30 -49.88
C PRO A 471 24.18 -30.01 -50.29
N ALA A 472 24.61 -28.87 -49.75
CA ALA A 472 24.07 -27.51 -49.89
C ALA A 472 24.41 -26.76 -51.19
N ARG A 473 23.71 -25.63 -51.49
CA ARG A 473 24.28 -24.26 -51.66
C ARG A 473 23.33 -23.17 -52.21
N GLY A 474 23.58 -21.91 -51.80
CA GLY A 474 23.15 -20.67 -52.49
C GLY A 474 21.71 -20.20 -52.19
N SER A 475 21.23 -19.01 -52.55
CA SER A 475 21.81 -17.74 -53.11
C SER A 475 20.72 -16.64 -53.02
N LYS A 476 20.92 -15.31 -53.04
CA LYS A 476 22.08 -14.40 -53.10
C LYS A 476 21.65 -13.00 -52.57
N ALA A 477 22.58 -12.05 -52.36
CA ALA A 477 22.26 -10.64 -52.06
C ALA A 477 22.36 -9.72 -53.30
N ASN A 478 21.75 -8.52 -53.26
CA ASN A 478 22.24 -7.36 -54.04
C ASN A 478 21.73 -6.01 -53.48
N ALA A 479 22.40 -4.91 -53.86
CA ALA A 479 22.08 -3.52 -53.48
C ALA A 479 22.50 -2.55 -54.61
N ALA A 480 22.08 -1.26 -54.59
CA ALA A 480 22.92 -0.10 -54.99
C ALA A 480 22.22 1.29 -55.12
N LYS A 481 22.88 2.31 -54.55
CA LYS A 481 23.25 3.64 -55.13
C LYS A 481 22.21 4.77 -55.39
N SER A 482 22.20 5.73 -54.45
CA SER A 482 22.74 7.12 -54.58
C SER A 482 22.25 8.10 -55.69
N LYS A 483 21.90 9.34 -55.29
CA LYS A 483 22.75 10.56 -55.52
C LYS A 483 22.20 11.91 -54.98
N LYS A 484 23.17 12.80 -54.68
CA LYS A 484 23.18 14.30 -54.67
C LYS A 484 22.57 15.12 -53.50
N VAL A 485 23.27 16.24 -53.27
CA VAL A 485 23.07 17.40 -52.37
C VAL A 485 23.65 18.64 -53.11
N PRO A 486 23.16 19.87 -52.87
CA PRO A 486 24.00 21.04 -52.50
C PRO A 486 23.57 21.65 -51.13
N GLU A 487 24.48 22.06 -50.23
CA GLU A 487 25.13 23.40 -50.08
C GLU A 487 24.18 24.50 -49.56
N GLN A 488 24.52 25.42 -48.64
CA GLN A 488 25.75 25.83 -47.89
C GLN A 488 25.30 26.42 -46.50
N GLU A 489 26.06 26.90 -45.50
CA GLU A 489 27.49 27.22 -45.19
C GLU A 489 27.73 26.93 -43.65
N ARG A 490 28.93 26.74 -43.06
CA ARG A 490 29.96 27.67 -42.48
C ARG A 490 29.48 28.63 -41.37
N GLU A 491 30.20 28.92 -40.27
CA GLU A 491 31.56 28.57 -39.73
C GLU A 491 31.57 28.89 -38.18
N ARG A 492 32.47 28.56 -37.22
CA ARG A 492 33.84 27.98 -37.02
C ARG A 492 33.83 27.01 -35.78
N GLU A 493 34.82 26.20 -35.35
CA GLU A 493 36.30 26.07 -35.45
C GLU A 493 37.14 26.85 -34.39
N LEU A 494 38.14 26.30 -33.65
CA LEU A 494 38.57 24.90 -33.41
C LEU A 494 39.56 24.73 -32.19
N HIS A 495 39.49 23.58 -31.51
CA HIS A 495 40.54 22.72 -30.84
C HIS A 495 41.67 23.17 -29.83
N ASN A 496 42.03 22.16 -29.00
CA ASN A 496 43.23 21.93 -28.13
C ASN A 496 44.55 21.71 -28.94
N PRO A 497 45.76 21.33 -28.40
CA PRO A 497 46.22 20.88 -27.05
C PRO A 497 47.61 21.52 -26.65
N PRO A 498 48.65 20.88 -26.01
CA PRO A 498 48.80 19.75 -25.06
C PRO A 498 49.68 20.07 -23.79
N THR A 499 50.01 19.05 -22.98
CA THR A 499 50.94 19.09 -21.80
C THR A 499 52.40 18.65 -22.10
N PRO A 500 53.41 19.13 -21.33
CA PRO A 500 54.50 18.26 -20.84
C PRO A 500 54.94 18.52 -19.35
N THR A 501 56.16 18.13 -18.93
CA THR A 501 56.52 17.76 -17.53
C THR A 501 57.86 18.32 -16.97
N HIS A 502 58.01 18.34 -15.62
CA HIS A 502 59.26 18.49 -14.80
C HIS A 502 60.01 19.87 -14.87
N SER A 503 60.91 20.32 -13.95
CA SER A 503 61.52 19.79 -12.69
C SER A 503 62.10 20.88 -11.73
N VAL A 504 62.19 20.54 -10.43
CA VAL A 504 63.24 20.85 -9.38
C VAL A 504 64.04 22.19 -9.34
N SER A 505 64.03 22.91 -8.19
CA SER A 505 65.23 23.27 -7.36
C SER A 505 64.95 24.32 -6.23
N GLY A 506 65.78 24.36 -5.15
CA GLY A 506 65.80 25.46 -4.14
C GLY A 506 66.02 25.05 -2.66
N LYS A 507 67.06 25.60 -1.98
CA LYS A 507 67.45 25.49 -0.54
C LYS A 507 68.42 26.67 -0.17
N PRO A 508 68.98 26.88 1.06
CA PRO A 508 69.07 26.05 2.29
C PRO A 508 68.27 26.68 3.49
N GLY A 509 68.66 26.76 4.78
CA GLY A 509 69.87 26.36 5.56
C GLY A 509 69.85 26.80 7.05
N HIS A 510 70.92 26.47 7.79
CA HIS A 510 71.30 26.87 9.18
C HIS A 510 70.41 26.45 10.39
N ASP A 511 70.95 26.24 11.61
CA ASP A 511 72.21 25.53 11.95
C ASP A 511 72.35 25.04 13.43
N ALA A 512 73.06 23.91 13.56
CA ALA A 512 74.08 23.48 14.55
C ALA A 512 73.97 23.50 16.11
N HIS A 513 74.73 22.53 16.69
CA HIS A 513 75.34 22.44 18.05
C HIS A 513 74.41 22.29 19.30
N HIS A 514 74.70 21.44 20.32
CA HIS A 514 75.75 20.41 20.56
C HIS A 514 75.23 19.39 21.66
N HIS A 515 75.95 18.54 22.42
CA HIS A 515 77.39 18.33 22.72
C HIS A 515 77.75 16.83 23.05
N HIS A 516 78.51 16.53 24.11
CA HIS A 516 79.20 15.26 24.46
C HIS A 516 79.57 15.23 25.98
N PRO A 517 80.21 14.19 26.61
CA PRO A 517 80.33 12.73 26.31
C PRO A 517 80.33 11.75 27.55
N ARG A 518 80.22 10.41 27.28
CA ARG A 518 80.85 9.25 28.02
C ARG A 518 80.43 8.89 29.47
N PRO A 519 80.74 7.66 29.99
CA PRO A 519 80.98 6.36 29.32
C PRO A 519 80.26 5.13 30.00
N HIS A 520 80.60 3.92 29.51
CA HIS A 520 80.38 2.55 30.03
C HIS A 520 79.35 1.67 29.29
N GLN A 521 79.84 0.51 28.81
CA GLN A 521 79.06 -0.66 28.39
C GLN A 521 79.01 -1.66 29.57
N PRO A 522 78.01 -2.56 29.60
CA PRO A 522 78.19 -3.87 28.96
C PRO A 522 77.00 -4.29 28.06
N HIS A 523 77.15 -5.43 27.36
CA HIS A 523 76.11 -6.00 26.49
C HIS A 523 74.83 -6.39 27.24
N VAL A 524 73.68 -5.95 26.73
CA VAL A 524 72.37 -6.59 26.93
C VAL A 524 71.65 -6.65 25.59
N THR A 525 70.94 -7.74 25.31
CA THR A 525 70.18 -7.97 24.07
C THR A 525 68.94 -7.07 23.99
N THR A 526 68.63 -6.57 22.80
CA THR A 526 67.42 -5.77 22.53
C THR A 526 66.22 -6.66 22.18
N PRO A 527 65.12 -6.62 22.94
CA PRO A 527 63.81 -7.03 22.44
C PRO A 527 63.27 -5.95 21.50
N SER A 528 62.69 -6.35 20.35
CA SER A 528 61.99 -5.41 19.47
C SER A 528 60.59 -5.07 20.03
N PRO A 529 60.02 -3.89 19.71
CA PRO A 529 58.68 -3.52 20.18
C PRO A 529 57.60 -4.45 19.62
N SER A 530 56.66 -4.88 20.46
CA SER A 530 55.54 -5.73 20.07
C SER A 530 54.49 -4.95 19.27
N SER A 531 54.52 -5.07 17.94
CA SER A 531 53.41 -4.67 17.10
C SER A 531 52.26 -5.68 17.25
N SER A 532 51.20 -5.28 17.97
CA SER A 532 49.94 -6.04 18.06
C SER A 532 49.15 -5.92 16.74
N GLY A 533 49.68 -6.51 15.67
CA GLY A 533 49.02 -6.57 14.38
C GLY A 533 47.71 -7.36 14.46
N ALA A 534 46.59 -6.69 14.19
CA ALA A 534 45.29 -7.36 14.11
C ALA A 534 45.27 -8.31 12.90
N THR A 535 45.41 -9.61 13.16
CA THR A 535 45.31 -10.63 12.11
C THR A 535 43.86 -10.71 11.61
N ALA A 536 43.68 -10.51 10.30
CA ALA A 536 42.35 -10.55 9.69
C ALA A 536 41.72 -11.96 9.87
N LYS A 537 40.47 -12.01 10.35
CA LYS A 537 39.77 -13.27 10.60
C LYS A 537 39.34 -13.89 9.26
N SER A 538 40.04 -14.93 8.82
CA SER A 538 39.74 -15.72 7.62
C SER A 538 38.51 -16.63 7.79
N GLY A 539 37.34 -16.04 8.00
CA GLY A 539 36.09 -16.78 8.18
C GLY A 539 34.81 -15.96 7.94
N ARG A 540 33.68 -16.65 7.82
CA ARG A 540 32.35 -16.03 7.85
C ARG A 540 32.13 -15.33 9.21
N PRO A 541 31.42 -14.19 9.26
CA PRO A 541 30.99 -13.60 10.53
C PRO A 541 30.04 -14.55 11.28
N THR A 542 30.05 -14.50 12.61
CA THR A 542 29.09 -15.21 13.44
C THR A 542 27.70 -14.56 13.35
N THR A 543 26.67 -15.27 13.80
CA THR A 543 25.32 -14.70 13.94
C THR A 543 25.33 -13.47 14.85
N GLU A 544 26.09 -13.50 15.95
CA GLU A 544 26.21 -12.38 16.90
C GLU A 544 26.89 -11.15 16.28
N GLU A 545 27.93 -11.35 15.47
CA GLU A 545 28.62 -10.27 14.74
C GLU A 545 27.68 -9.63 13.69
N MET A 546 26.89 -10.45 12.98
CA MET A 546 25.87 -9.98 12.03
C MET A 546 24.69 -9.27 12.73
N ASP A 547 24.20 -9.81 13.85
CA ASP A 547 23.13 -9.22 14.66
C ASP A 547 23.55 -7.86 15.25
N LYS A 548 24.82 -7.70 15.64
CA LYS A 548 25.35 -6.41 16.09
C LYS A 548 25.37 -5.40 14.94
N LEU A 549 25.81 -5.82 13.75
CA LEU A 549 25.82 -4.98 12.55
C LEU A 549 24.42 -4.52 12.14
N LEU A 550 23.45 -5.45 12.16
CA LEU A 550 22.02 -5.17 11.94
C LEU A 550 21.49 -4.16 12.96
N LYS A 551 21.67 -4.41 14.27
CA LYS A 551 21.19 -3.52 15.34
C LYS A 551 21.76 -2.10 15.23
N GLY A 552 23.02 -1.94 14.83
CA GLY A 552 23.60 -0.60 14.61
C GLY A 552 23.03 0.12 13.39
N ILE A 553 22.71 -0.59 12.30
CA ILE A 553 22.07 -0.03 11.11
C ILE A 553 20.59 0.29 11.38
N ASP A 554 19.86 -0.59 12.06
CA ASP A 554 18.46 -0.34 12.43
C ASP A 554 18.36 0.83 13.42
N HIS A 555 19.29 0.95 14.38
CA HIS A 555 19.37 2.12 15.28
C HIS A 555 19.63 3.43 14.52
N PHE A 556 20.55 3.44 13.54
CA PHE A 556 20.75 4.58 12.65
C PHE A 556 19.48 4.89 11.83
N LEU A 557 18.80 3.85 11.32
CA LEU A 557 17.56 4.01 10.55
C LEU A 557 16.40 4.59 11.38
N ASP A 558 16.33 4.29 12.68
CA ASP A 558 15.37 4.91 13.58
C ASP A 558 15.71 6.39 13.86
N ILE A 559 16.99 6.76 13.91
CA ILE A 559 17.44 8.15 14.12
C ILE A 559 17.22 9.01 12.86
N ILE A 560 17.65 8.55 11.68
CA ILE A 560 17.42 9.32 10.43
C ILE A 560 15.93 9.48 10.12
N GLN A 561 15.09 8.51 10.49
CA GLN A 561 13.64 8.68 10.41
C GLN A 561 13.10 9.78 11.35
N GLN A 562 13.72 10.03 12.51
CA GLN A 562 13.33 11.11 13.42
C GLN A 562 13.82 12.47 12.91
N GLU A 563 15.03 12.54 12.39
CA GLU A 563 15.59 13.72 11.72
C GLU A 563 14.75 14.12 10.49
N VAL A 564 14.46 13.18 9.58
CA VAL A 564 13.59 13.45 8.41
C VAL A 564 12.19 13.88 8.84
N ARG A 565 11.58 13.25 9.86
CA ARG A 565 10.29 13.68 10.42
C ARG A 565 10.33 15.12 10.92
N PHE A 566 11.37 15.51 11.66
CA PHE A 566 11.53 16.85 12.18
C PHE A 566 11.77 17.90 11.07
N LEU A 567 12.70 17.64 10.15
CA LEU A 567 12.98 18.55 9.03
C LEU A 567 11.81 18.66 8.06
N GLU A 568 11.08 17.57 7.81
CA GLU A 568 9.84 17.58 7.03
C GLU A 568 8.74 18.42 7.71
N SER A 569 8.62 18.37 9.04
CA SER A 569 7.71 19.26 9.79
C SER A 569 8.05 20.71 9.53
N LYS A 570 9.33 21.10 9.66
CA LYS A 570 9.79 22.47 9.45
C LYS A 570 9.74 22.93 7.98
N ARG A 571 9.85 22.00 7.03
CA ARG A 571 9.57 22.26 5.61
C ARG A 571 8.08 22.54 5.38
N VAL A 572 7.19 21.73 5.95
CA VAL A 572 5.73 21.91 5.81
C VAL A 572 5.24 23.18 6.53
N GLU A 573 5.75 23.51 7.73
CA GLU A 573 5.46 24.78 8.41
C GLU A 573 5.76 26.00 7.51
N ARG A 574 6.93 26.02 6.84
CA ARG A 574 7.26 27.07 5.85
C ARG A 574 6.27 27.07 4.68
N MET A 575 6.04 25.92 4.06
CA MET A 575 5.14 25.80 2.90
C MET A 575 3.68 26.19 3.19
N LEU A 576 3.23 26.09 4.44
CA LEU A 576 1.93 26.60 4.91
C LEU A 576 1.98 28.11 5.15
N THR A 577 3.03 28.60 5.83
CA THR A 577 3.27 30.05 6.04
C THR A 577 3.34 30.81 4.71
N ASP A 578 4.08 30.29 3.72
CA ASP A 578 4.24 30.86 2.38
C ASP A 578 2.93 30.87 1.58
N ARG A 579 1.95 30.05 1.98
CA ARG A 579 0.57 30.03 1.44
C ARG A 579 -0.41 30.89 2.26
N GLY A 580 0.06 31.60 3.28
CA GLY A 580 -0.77 32.43 4.16
C GLY A 580 -1.59 31.65 5.19
N VAL A 581 -1.22 30.39 5.46
CA VAL A 581 -1.88 29.56 6.48
C VAL A 581 -1.14 29.74 7.81
N ASP A 582 -1.77 30.43 8.76
CA ASP A 582 -1.40 30.36 10.18
C ASP A 582 -1.93 29.04 10.78
N LEU A 583 -1.19 28.47 11.73
CA LEU A 583 -1.60 27.27 12.48
C LEU A 583 -2.22 27.62 13.85
N GLU A 584 -2.20 28.91 14.25
CA GLU A 584 -2.74 29.43 15.52
C GLU A 584 -2.17 28.75 16.80
N GLY A 585 -1.06 28.01 16.66
CA GLY A 585 -0.40 27.24 17.73
C GLY A 585 -0.78 25.76 17.78
N ASP A 586 -1.68 25.28 16.92
CA ASP A 586 -2.05 23.87 16.80
C ASP A 586 -1.01 23.02 16.04
N THR A 587 -1.16 21.70 16.13
CA THR A 587 -0.37 20.79 15.29
C THR A 587 -0.89 20.76 13.85
N ILE A 588 0.01 20.55 12.89
CA ILE A 588 -0.33 20.46 11.46
C ILE A 588 -1.43 19.41 11.24
N GLU A 589 -1.41 18.28 11.95
CA GLU A 589 -2.44 17.24 11.83
C GLU A 589 -3.81 17.72 12.27
N LYS A 590 -3.90 18.41 13.41
CA LYS A 590 -5.18 18.90 13.95
C LYS A 590 -5.76 19.96 13.02
N PHE A 591 -4.99 21.02 12.75
CA PHE A 591 -5.39 22.10 11.87
C PHE A 591 -5.80 21.59 10.47
N ALA A 592 -5.01 20.70 9.86
CA ALA A 592 -5.34 20.16 8.53
C ALA A 592 -6.67 19.40 8.48
N ILE A 593 -7.04 18.69 9.56
CA ILE A 593 -8.28 17.92 9.62
C ILE A 593 -9.48 18.83 9.90
N GLU A 594 -9.31 19.81 10.78
CA GLU A 594 -10.36 20.77 11.14
C GLU A 594 -10.66 21.70 9.97
N TYR A 595 -9.63 22.30 9.37
CA TYR A 595 -9.74 23.11 8.16
C TYR A 595 -10.46 22.37 7.03
N LEU A 596 -10.06 21.13 6.72
CA LEU A 596 -10.73 20.31 5.69
C LEU A 596 -12.22 20.07 5.99
N LEU A 597 -12.62 20.00 7.26
CA LEU A 597 -13.99 19.71 7.68
C LEU A 597 -14.88 20.95 7.81
N GLU A 598 -14.29 22.14 7.81
CA GLU A 598 -15.01 23.41 7.98
C GLU A 598 -15.02 24.28 6.71
N HIS A 599 -13.94 24.24 5.92
CA HIS A 599 -13.77 24.97 4.65
C HIS A 599 -14.95 24.71 3.70
N ASP A 600 -15.69 25.78 3.39
CA ASP A 600 -16.92 25.82 2.59
C ASP A 600 -18.00 24.77 2.94
N GLN A 601 -17.89 24.13 4.11
CA GLN A 601 -18.63 22.91 4.47
C GLN A 601 -18.58 21.82 3.37
N ALA A 602 -17.52 21.83 2.56
CA ALA A 602 -17.38 21.05 1.34
C ALA A 602 -17.21 19.54 1.61
N VAL A 603 -16.73 19.18 2.79
CA VAL A 603 -16.39 17.80 3.19
C VAL A 603 -17.38 17.26 4.22
N ASP A 604 -17.79 16.00 4.05
CA ASP A 604 -18.66 15.28 4.98
C ASP A 604 -17.90 14.40 5.97
N SER A 605 -16.77 13.84 5.56
CA SER A 605 -15.88 13.09 6.43
C SER A 605 -14.44 13.10 5.94
N VAL A 606 -13.50 13.14 6.89
CA VAL A 606 -12.07 12.91 6.65
C VAL A 606 -11.69 11.48 7.10
N LEU A 607 -10.95 10.74 6.27
CA LEU A 607 -10.56 9.35 6.49
C LEU A 607 -9.13 9.23 7.05
N LEU A 608 -9.01 8.74 8.29
CA LEU A 608 -7.75 8.67 9.03
C LEU A 608 -7.23 7.23 9.19
N GLY A 609 -5.92 7.06 9.01
CA GLY A 609 -5.23 5.76 9.11
C GLY A 609 -5.02 5.28 10.55
N MET A 610 -6.10 5.05 11.30
CA MET A 610 -6.09 4.71 12.74
C MET A 610 -5.57 3.28 13.02
N LYS A 611 -4.30 3.00 12.67
CA LYS A 611 -3.62 1.73 12.97
C LYS A 611 -3.47 1.45 14.48
N ARG A 612 -3.48 2.49 15.30
CA ARG A 612 -3.16 2.45 16.74
C ARG A 612 -4.22 3.18 17.55
N GLU A 613 -4.41 2.73 18.78
CA GLU A 613 -5.43 3.24 19.71
C GLU A 613 -5.24 4.75 20.01
N ASN A 614 -3.99 5.23 20.09
CA ASN A 614 -3.71 6.67 20.27
C ASN A 614 -4.11 7.54 19.06
N TYR A 615 -4.15 6.99 17.83
CA TYR A 615 -4.68 7.70 16.66
C TYR A 615 -6.21 7.80 16.69
N VAL A 616 -6.90 6.85 17.34
CA VAL A 616 -8.34 6.96 17.61
C VAL A 616 -8.58 8.04 18.68
N ASP A 617 -7.77 8.06 19.73
CA ASP A 617 -7.91 9.03 20.81
C ASP A 617 -7.59 10.47 20.35
N PHE A 618 -6.63 10.64 19.44
CA PHE A 618 -6.39 11.89 18.69
C PHE A 618 -7.61 12.30 17.84
N ALA A 619 -8.17 11.39 17.04
CA ALA A 619 -9.38 11.66 16.25
C ALA A 619 -10.59 12.02 17.14
N ARG A 620 -10.69 11.45 18.34
CA ARG A 620 -11.67 11.84 19.36
C ARG A 620 -11.38 13.18 20.02
N GLY A 621 -10.14 13.67 19.98
CA GLY A 621 -9.78 15.06 20.30
C GLY A 621 -10.43 16.00 19.31
N VAL A 622 -10.02 15.92 18.04
CA VAL A 622 -10.54 16.73 16.94
C VAL A 622 -12.08 16.67 16.86
N LEU A 623 -12.71 15.52 17.08
CA LEU A 623 -14.18 15.43 17.12
C LEU A 623 -14.84 16.13 18.32
N ARG A 624 -14.17 16.32 19.46
CA ARG A 624 -14.69 17.14 20.57
C ARG A 624 -14.56 18.61 20.24
N ASP A 625 -13.44 19.01 19.66
CA ASP A 625 -13.12 20.40 19.40
C ASP A 625 -14.04 20.96 18.29
N LEU A 626 -14.34 20.13 17.26
CA LEU A 626 -15.35 20.36 16.22
C LEU A 626 -16.82 20.22 16.67
N VAL A 627 -17.10 19.93 17.94
CA VAL A 627 -18.47 19.72 18.46
C VAL A 627 -18.81 20.83 19.45
N PRO A 628 -19.73 21.77 19.08
CA PRO A 628 -20.12 22.84 19.98
C PRO A 628 -20.56 22.33 21.35
N ALA A 629 -19.99 22.95 22.38
CA ALA A 629 -20.31 22.68 23.78
C ALA A 629 -21.83 22.75 23.98
N ALA A 630 -22.40 21.74 24.64
CA ALA A 630 -23.82 21.74 24.95
C ALA A 630 -24.09 22.85 25.98
N ASN A 631 -24.87 23.86 25.58
CA ASN A 631 -25.18 25.02 26.43
C ASN A 631 -25.85 24.53 27.73
N PRO A 632 -25.22 24.74 28.91
CA PRO A 632 -25.71 24.16 30.17
C PRO A 632 -27.07 24.72 30.61
N ASP A 633 -27.41 25.92 30.16
CA ASP A 633 -28.56 26.71 30.64
C ASP A 633 -29.93 26.30 30.03
N THR A 634 -30.01 25.14 29.36
CA THR A 634 -31.26 24.64 28.74
C THR A 634 -32.13 23.77 29.65
N HIS A 635 -31.79 23.65 30.93
CA HIS A 635 -32.56 22.90 31.94
C HIS A 635 -32.86 23.68 33.24
N THR A 636 -33.47 24.86 33.12
CA THR A 636 -34.29 25.46 34.21
C THR A 636 -35.55 26.15 33.66
N GLN A 637 -36.55 25.36 33.24
CA GLN A 637 -37.94 25.86 33.22
C GLN A 637 -38.55 25.65 34.60
N SER A 638 -38.77 26.75 35.32
CA SER A 638 -39.34 26.74 36.67
C SER A 638 -40.82 26.30 36.66
N PRO A 639 -41.29 25.47 37.61
CA PRO A 639 -42.65 24.94 37.64
C PRO A 639 -43.67 25.92 38.24
N GLU A 640 -43.71 27.17 37.76
CA GLU A 640 -44.62 28.23 38.24
C GLU A 640 -45.30 29.00 37.10
N GLN A 641 -46.19 28.33 36.34
CA GLN A 641 -47.25 28.99 35.55
C GLN A 641 -48.34 28.00 35.06
N GLN A 642 -49.07 27.40 36.01
CA GLN A 642 -50.35 26.70 35.74
C GLN A 642 -51.41 27.02 36.81
N GLN A 643 -51.71 28.31 37.00
CA GLN A 643 -52.91 28.80 37.67
C GLN A 643 -53.27 30.16 37.08
N ASN A 644 -54.55 30.33 36.69
CA ASN A 644 -55.07 31.36 35.78
C ASN A 644 -54.48 31.24 34.35
N THR A 645 -55.25 31.25 33.26
CA THR A 645 -56.71 31.50 33.08
C THR A 645 -57.35 30.39 32.24
#